data_AF-A0AAV5LGH6-F1
#
_entry.id   AF-A0AAV5LGH6-F1
#
_cell.length_a   1.000
_cell.length_b   1.000
_cell.length_c   1.000
_cell.angle_alpha   90.00
_cell.angle_beta   90.00
_cell.angle_gamma   90.00
#
_symmetry.space_group_name_H-M   'P 1'
#
loop_
_entity.id
_entity.type
_entity.pdbx_description
1 polymer ?
#
loop_
_entity_poly.entity_id
_entity_poly.type
_entity_poly.pdbx_seq_one_letter_code
_entity_poly.pdbx_strand_id
1 'polypeptide(L)'
;MFEYGEACQFIGKHFMYLAASSTLSKDNVLSILNFIRFLREKLLSPKEFISSIKTGRWLRTCGGDRSPDGAVLFDQQWKTASLISDIPFIDDDYYGQEIFSFKTELQLLGVVVGFNENCQLVVDYLKPSSCLTYLNAEAFLLILRCMRHLRSSDKLIAALNNVKCLKTKQGYRYPYECFLSDPEWGGLLQIFNSFSIIDHDYYGSSIFSYKDELKKLGAMVDFKAAKKAFALIFRQKASSYSIGKEHTMTFLSFYRKLNGTHTFQPELRNCIREVRWLRTRLGDFRSPKDCVLFGPEWKSIYPITVIPFIDSSDKYYGKDIYGYKDELKSMGVVAEFKSGVQFVADGLCFPQDPCRITPANALSLLKCVGILLEKGNGPLPEGFLKKVSTKWLKTKSDYLSPDECLLFDNSTGLEQADGPFIDEEFYSPDIRSYRKELNAIGVIVDVEKGCKLIGSHLSSHYEFSTITRIYNFLNMKGWKPDSEATRKIWIPDGSSDGNWVDPDDCVLHDKDDLFGSQLYVLDKYYENEVPLRFFSTVFEVRSNPSLDDYCTIWNNWETSGAKLSNDECCAFWGYVKRHQSSKTEKMLAKRLVKLPVDSGSDGVLLFNKHDVFIGDDLQLKDHFVLHSPHPLFVWYPQPSLPSLPRTKLTELYRNIGVRTLSGSVQKEESSSTYGLELKQVNPSDVLIVRGLIRLLLGFLAGPLTMEAGERHKAVQGLLNVTVFETSEPATLSYSLSLSSGKILNVRVRQMIRWDRESSKLYTVKIDGTANQKILLEYASSFSEEIAKGVLWEKEDHINSLSELIKLAFLLKFDEEAVGFLLKSKNLQVFVEDEEFLSAAFPCE
;
A
#
# COMPACT_ATOMS: atom_id res chain seq x y z
N MET A 1 52.20 73.69 -71.76
CA MET A 1 51.70 72.33 -71.51
C MET A 1 50.28 72.29 -70.90
N PHE A 2 49.66 73.43 -70.56
CA PHE A 2 48.28 73.47 -70.01
C PHE A 2 47.16 73.47 -71.07
N GLU A 3 47.43 73.75 -72.35
CA GLU A 3 46.38 73.92 -73.38
C GLU A 3 45.85 72.62 -74.02
N TYR A 4 46.61 71.51 -73.99
CA TYR A 4 46.26 70.29 -74.74
C TYR A 4 45.19 69.40 -74.07
N GLY A 5 45.29 69.23 -72.75
CA GLY A 5 44.32 68.44 -71.99
C GLY A 5 42.93 69.10 -72.00
N GLU A 6 42.89 70.41 -71.78
CA GLU A 6 41.67 71.20 -71.84
C GLU A 6 40.99 71.13 -73.22
N ALA A 7 41.77 71.14 -74.31
CA ALA A 7 41.25 70.93 -75.66
C ALA A 7 40.64 69.53 -75.84
N CYS A 8 41.30 68.47 -75.38
CA CYS A 8 40.77 67.11 -75.44
C CYS A 8 39.47 66.97 -74.63
N GLN A 9 39.40 67.57 -73.44
CA GLN A 9 38.19 67.58 -72.63
C GLN A 9 37.06 68.38 -73.29
N PHE A 10 37.39 69.51 -73.92
CA PHE A 10 36.40 70.30 -74.66
C PHE A 10 35.83 69.52 -75.84
N ILE A 11 36.69 68.89 -76.66
CA ILE A 11 36.27 68.05 -77.79
C ILE A 11 35.41 66.89 -77.29
N GLY A 12 35.81 66.21 -76.21
CA GLY A 12 35.03 65.13 -75.62
C GLY A 12 33.68 65.59 -75.09
N LYS A 13 33.62 66.72 -74.37
CA LYS A 13 32.36 67.31 -73.86
C LYS A 13 31.44 67.76 -75.00
N HIS A 14 31.98 68.39 -76.04
CA HIS A 14 31.22 68.79 -77.20
C HIS A 14 30.68 67.57 -77.96
N PHE A 15 31.50 66.53 -78.10
CA PHE A 15 31.07 65.28 -78.69
C PHE A 15 29.96 64.60 -77.87
N MET A 16 30.05 64.61 -76.54
CA MET A 16 28.97 64.12 -75.67
C MET A 16 27.67 64.94 -75.79
N TYR A 17 27.78 66.25 -75.98
CA TYR A 17 26.62 67.08 -76.29
C TYR A 17 25.95 66.67 -77.62
N LEU A 18 26.75 66.37 -78.65
CA LEU A 18 26.22 65.88 -79.94
C LEU A 18 25.57 64.49 -79.82
N ALA A 19 26.20 63.58 -79.07
CA ALA A 19 25.66 62.25 -78.78
C ALA A 19 24.32 62.31 -78.01
N ALA A 20 24.16 63.31 -77.14
CA ALA A 20 22.94 63.51 -76.37
C ALA A 20 21.80 64.19 -77.17
N SER A 21 22.14 64.97 -78.20
CA SER A 21 21.19 65.71 -79.03
C SER A 21 20.79 64.98 -80.32
N SER A 22 21.59 64.00 -80.78
CA SER A 22 21.33 63.24 -82.00
C SER A 22 22.00 61.86 -82.00
N THR A 23 21.47 60.92 -82.79
CA THR A 23 22.11 59.62 -82.99
C THR A 23 23.34 59.76 -83.87
N LEU A 24 24.48 59.30 -83.37
CA LEU A 24 25.74 59.35 -84.10
C LEU A 24 25.76 58.29 -85.20
N SER A 25 26.13 58.71 -86.42
CA SER A 25 26.29 57.80 -87.55
C SER A 25 27.47 56.84 -87.31
N LYS A 26 27.46 55.70 -88.03
CA LYS A 26 28.59 54.76 -88.07
C LYS A 26 29.93 55.48 -88.32
N ASP A 27 29.98 56.37 -89.30
CA ASP A 27 31.21 57.07 -89.68
C ASP A 27 31.72 58.00 -88.58
N ASN A 28 30.81 58.61 -87.81
CA ASN A 28 31.19 59.43 -86.67
C ASN A 28 31.89 58.58 -85.60
N VAL A 29 31.30 57.43 -85.25
CA VAL A 29 31.86 56.47 -84.29
C VAL A 29 33.23 55.97 -84.74
N LEU A 30 33.37 55.56 -86.01
CA LEU A 30 34.65 55.12 -86.55
C LEU A 30 35.69 56.25 -86.57
N SER A 31 35.28 57.48 -86.88
CA SER A 31 36.17 58.65 -86.83
C SER A 31 36.69 58.93 -85.43
N ILE A 32 35.87 58.69 -84.39
CA ILE A 32 36.30 58.82 -82.99
C ILE A 32 37.27 57.72 -82.60
N LEU A 33 37.03 56.48 -83.02
CA LEU A 33 37.97 55.39 -82.77
C LEU A 33 39.30 55.64 -83.49
N ASN A 34 39.26 56.16 -84.71
CA ASN A 34 40.45 56.64 -85.43
C ASN A 34 41.12 57.82 -84.72
N PHE A 35 40.35 58.74 -84.14
CA PHE A 35 40.89 59.84 -83.36
C PHE A 35 41.57 59.33 -82.08
N ILE A 36 40.97 58.38 -81.35
CA ILE A 36 41.60 57.73 -80.20
C ILE A 36 42.89 57.02 -80.61
N ARG A 37 42.87 56.32 -81.75
CA ARG A 37 44.07 55.70 -82.35
C ARG A 37 45.15 56.73 -82.63
N PHE A 38 44.79 57.84 -83.28
CA PHE A 38 45.70 58.93 -83.58
C PHE A 38 46.28 59.57 -82.30
N LEU A 39 45.43 59.87 -81.32
CA LEU A 39 45.83 60.42 -80.02
C LEU A 39 46.79 59.47 -79.27
N ARG A 40 46.56 58.15 -79.37
CA ARG A 40 47.44 57.13 -78.79
C ARG A 40 48.80 57.07 -79.49
N GLU A 41 48.84 57.26 -80.80
CA GLU A 41 50.04 57.03 -81.62
C GLU A 41 50.94 58.26 -81.78
N LYS A 42 50.36 59.46 -81.79
CA LYS A 42 51.07 60.70 -82.15
C LYS A 42 51.21 61.71 -81.02
N LEU A 43 50.46 61.59 -79.93
CA LEU A 43 50.39 62.55 -78.83
C LEU A 43 50.56 61.87 -77.46
N LEU A 44 50.90 62.65 -76.42
CA LEU A 44 51.36 62.11 -75.13
C LEU A 44 50.28 61.34 -74.32
N SER A 45 48.97 61.58 -74.51
CA SER A 45 47.91 60.75 -73.89
C SER A 45 46.47 60.98 -74.41
N PRO A 46 45.66 59.93 -74.67
CA PRO A 46 44.22 60.04 -74.94
C PRO A 46 43.32 60.06 -73.68
N LYS A 47 43.90 60.00 -72.47
CA LYS A 47 43.15 59.74 -71.22
C LYS A 47 42.02 60.72 -70.96
N GLU A 48 42.26 62.02 -71.15
CA GLU A 48 41.26 63.06 -70.89
C GLU A 48 40.12 63.07 -71.91
N PHE A 49 40.40 62.65 -73.14
CA PHE A 49 39.37 62.45 -74.16
C PHE A 49 38.54 61.18 -73.87
N ILE A 50 39.19 60.06 -73.54
CA ILE A 50 38.50 58.82 -73.20
C ILE A 50 37.60 59.02 -71.98
N SER A 51 38.08 59.65 -70.90
CA SER A 51 37.29 59.83 -69.68
C SER A 51 36.05 60.69 -69.90
N SER A 52 36.09 61.62 -70.86
CA SER A 52 34.94 62.48 -71.18
C SER A 52 33.90 61.78 -72.06
N ILE A 53 34.26 60.74 -72.81
CA ILE A 53 33.34 60.05 -73.73
C ILE A 53 32.92 58.65 -73.27
N LYS A 54 33.70 58.03 -72.37
CA LYS A 54 33.55 56.63 -71.97
C LYS A 54 32.20 56.31 -71.32
N THR A 55 31.59 57.26 -70.63
CA THR A 55 30.31 57.08 -69.91
C THR A 55 29.09 57.47 -70.75
N GLY A 56 29.31 58.09 -71.91
CA GLY A 56 28.22 58.53 -72.80
C GLY A 56 27.59 57.37 -73.57
N ARG A 57 26.30 57.49 -73.88
CA ARG A 57 25.58 56.48 -74.67
C ARG A 57 25.70 56.78 -76.16
N TRP A 58 26.68 56.18 -76.81
CA TRP A 58 26.95 56.44 -78.24
C TRP A 58 27.37 55.21 -79.04
N LEU A 59 27.63 54.06 -78.39
CA LEU A 59 28.01 52.82 -79.06
C LEU A 59 26.78 51.94 -79.28
N ARG A 60 26.47 51.60 -80.54
CA ARG A 60 25.36 50.72 -80.92
C ARG A 60 25.67 49.27 -80.53
N THR A 61 24.73 48.64 -79.84
CA THR A 61 24.77 47.22 -79.45
C THR A 61 23.47 46.54 -79.86
N CYS A 62 23.41 45.21 -79.80
CA CYS A 62 22.19 44.42 -80.05
C CYS A 62 20.99 44.83 -79.16
N GLY A 63 21.24 45.57 -78.07
CA GLY A 63 20.24 46.14 -77.16
C GLY A 63 20.06 47.66 -77.28
N GLY A 64 20.51 48.30 -78.36
CA GLY A 64 20.45 49.75 -78.58
C GLY A 64 21.75 50.51 -78.26
N ASP A 65 21.70 51.85 -78.31
CA ASP A 65 22.86 52.71 -78.05
C ASP A 65 23.21 52.74 -76.55
N ARG A 66 24.47 52.42 -76.23
CA ARG A 66 24.96 52.29 -74.86
C ARG A 66 26.35 52.89 -74.68
N SER A 67 26.74 52.93 -73.41
CA SER A 67 28.12 53.22 -73.00
C SER A 67 29.06 52.16 -73.59
N PRO A 68 30.20 52.56 -74.18
CA PRO A 68 31.26 51.63 -74.54
C PRO A 68 31.73 50.79 -73.35
N ASP A 69 31.75 51.37 -72.15
CA ASP A 69 32.07 50.66 -70.92
C ASP A 69 31.04 49.56 -70.63
N GLY A 70 31.46 48.29 -70.67
CA GLY A 70 30.62 47.12 -70.42
C GLY A 70 29.90 46.56 -71.66
N ALA A 71 30.05 47.16 -72.85
CA ALA A 71 29.65 46.51 -74.11
C ALA A 71 30.64 45.39 -74.46
N VAL A 72 30.22 44.40 -75.25
CA VAL A 72 31.05 43.23 -75.59
C VAL A 72 31.28 43.15 -77.09
N LEU A 73 32.53 42.99 -77.51
CA LEU A 73 32.81 42.57 -78.88
C LEU A 73 32.64 41.04 -78.96
N PHE A 74 31.67 40.57 -79.76
CA PHE A 74 31.30 39.16 -79.85
C PHE A 74 32.44 38.28 -80.38
N ASP A 75 32.57 37.07 -79.83
CA ASP A 75 33.36 35.96 -80.38
C ASP A 75 32.74 34.60 -80.00
N GLN A 76 33.25 33.50 -80.58
CA GLN A 76 32.67 32.17 -80.41
C GLN A 76 32.70 31.65 -78.95
N GLN A 77 33.58 32.18 -78.10
CA GLN A 77 33.64 31.79 -76.69
C GLN A 77 32.38 32.24 -75.93
N TRP A 78 31.66 33.23 -76.45
CA TRP A 78 30.40 33.70 -75.90
C TRP A 78 29.17 32.88 -76.33
N LYS A 79 29.30 31.87 -77.22
CA LYS A 79 28.15 31.11 -77.76
C LYS A 79 27.30 30.46 -76.66
N THR A 80 27.90 29.68 -75.76
CA THR A 80 27.15 29.02 -74.67
C THR A 80 26.59 30.04 -73.68
N ALA A 81 27.30 31.16 -73.45
CA ALA A 81 26.81 32.27 -72.63
C ALA A 81 25.58 32.98 -73.25
N SER A 82 25.53 33.10 -74.58
CA SER A 82 24.39 33.69 -75.30
C SER A 82 23.10 32.86 -75.19
N LEU A 83 23.21 31.55 -74.90
CA LEU A 83 22.04 30.70 -74.64
C LEU A 83 21.34 31.10 -73.35
N ILE A 84 22.11 31.52 -72.34
CA ILE A 84 21.63 31.78 -70.98
C ILE A 84 21.55 33.27 -70.62
N SER A 85 22.14 34.17 -71.41
CA SER A 85 22.22 35.61 -71.11
C SER A 85 22.08 36.52 -72.33
N ASP A 86 21.38 37.65 -72.17
CA ASP A 86 21.13 38.70 -73.16
C ASP A 86 22.24 39.77 -73.15
N ILE A 87 23.46 39.30 -73.39
CA ILE A 87 24.70 40.09 -73.27
C ILE A 87 24.75 41.22 -74.30
N PRO A 88 25.27 42.41 -73.93
CA PRO A 88 25.34 43.60 -74.76
C PRO A 88 26.40 43.55 -75.87
N PHE A 89 26.23 42.67 -76.85
CA PHE A 89 27.16 42.58 -77.96
C PHE A 89 27.11 43.84 -78.85
N ILE A 90 28.27 44.37 -79.24
CA ILE A 90 28.39 45.42 -80.25
C ILE A 90 27.71 44.92 -81.52
N ASP A 91 26.88 45.78 -82.10
CA ASP A 91 26.10 45.47 -83.28
C ASP A 91 27.05 45.43 -84.51
N ASP A 92 27.52 44.23 -84.82
CA ASP A 92 28.42 43.97 -85.94
C ASP A 92 27.70 44.05 -87.28
N ASP A 93 26.38 43.88 -87.33
CA ASP A 93 25.56 44.17 -88.50
C ASP A 93 25.54 45.68 -88.81
N TYR A 94 25.45 46.53 -87.77
CA TYR A 94 25.45 47.98 -87.92
C TYR A 94 26.84 48.55 -88.24
N TYR A 95 27.89 48.15 -87.50
CA TYR A 95 29.24 48.69 -87.72
C TYR A 95 30.04 47.95 -88.80
N GLY A 96 29.69 46.73 -89.15
CA GLY A 96 30.44 45.88 -90.08
C GLY A 96 31.80 45.43 -89.53
N GLN A 97 32.53 44.64 -90.33
CA GLN A 97 33.80 44.03 -89.93
C GLN A 97 34.90 45.03 -89.54
N GLU A 98 34.76 46.29 -89.95
CA GLU A 98 35.72 47.35 -89.65
C GLU A 98 35.86 47.61 -88.14
N ILE A 99 34.80 47.40 -87.35
CA ILE A 99 34.81 47.62 -85.89
C ILE A 99 35.80 46.69 -85.18
N PHE A 100 36.02 45.48 -85.70
CA PHE A 100 36.98 44.52 -85.14
C PHE A 100 38.43 44.98 -85.31
N SER A 101 38.71 45.87 -86.26
CA SER A 101 40.03 46.48 -86.42
C SER A 101 40.37 47.47 -85.29
N PHE A 102 39.37 47.95 -84.54
CA PHE A 102 39.51 48.91 -83.44
C PHE A 102 39.55 48.26 -82.06
N LYS A 103 39.91 46.96 -81.97
CA LYS A 103 39.90 46.18 -80.72
C LYS A 103 40.62 46.89 -79.57
N THR A 104 41.81 47.43 -79.81
CA THR A 104 42.61 48.10 -78.76
C THR A 104 41.95 49.42 -78.33
N GLU A 105 41.39 50.18 -79.27
CA GLU A 105 40.69 51.43 -78.99
C GLU A 105 39.38 51.21 -78.23
N LEU A 106 38.63 50.18 -78.61
CA LEU A 106 37.41 49.76 -77.92
C LEU A 106 37.72 49.27 -76.49
N GLN A 107 38.80 48.50 -76.30
CA GLN A 107 39.26 48.12 -74.97
C GLN A 107 39.64 49.33 -74.10
N LEU A 108 40.29 50.36 -74.68
CA LEU A 108 40.59 51.60 -73.98
C LEU A 108 39.32 52.35 -73.52
N LEU A 109 38.22 52.21 -74.28
CA LEU A 109 36.90 52.73 -73.93
C LEU A 109 36.13 51.88 -72.91
N GLY A 110 36.61 50.68 -72.57
CA GLY A 110 35.96 49.78 -71.62
C GLY A 110 35.09 48.69 -72.25
N VAL A 111 35.18 48.48 -73.57
CA VAL A 111 34.55 47.34 -74.24
C VAL A 111 35.29 46.06 -73.87
N VAL A 112 34.52 45.02 -73.50
CA VAL A 112 35.04 43.68 -73.19
C VAL A 112 35.30 42.92 -74.48
N VAL A 113 36.52 42.39 -74.64
CA VAL A 113 36.89 41.57 -75.80
C VAL A 113 37.47 40.23 -75.33
N GLY A 114 36.91 39.13 -75.81
CA GLY A 114 37.18 37.78 -75.28
C GLY A 114 36.27 37.41 -74.11
N PHE A 115 35.88 36.13 -74.01
CA PHE A 115 35.09 35.66 -72.85
C PHE A 115 35.90 35.75 -71.57
N ASN A 116 37.15 35.26 -71.56
CA ASN A 116 38.10 35.33 -70.44
C ASN A 116 37.47 35.04 -69.06
N GLU A 117 36.50 34.12 -69.00
CA GLU A 117 35.76 33.78 -67.78
C GLU A 117 34.99 34.94 -67.14
N ASN A 118 34.50 35.89 -67.95
CA ASN A 118 33.66 37.02 -67.55
C ASN A 118 32.24 36.58 -67.13
N CYS A 119 32.16 35.69 -66.14
CA CYS A 119 30.93 35.15 -65.57
C CYS A 119 30.06 36.24 -64.94
N GLN A 120 30.68 37.35 -64.49
CA GLN A 120 29.96 38.51 -63.98
C GLN A 120 29.02 39.08 -65.04
N LEU A 121 29.51 39.16 -66.28
CA LEU A 121 28.74 39.69 -67.39
C LEU A 121 27.62 38.73 -67.83
N VAL A 122 27.86 37.41 -67.78
CA VAL A 122 26.81 36.39 -67.98
C VAL A 122 25.68 36.58 -66.97
N VAL A 123 26.02 36.81 -65.70
CA VAL A 123 25.02 36.93 -64.63
C VAL A 123 24.31 38.28 -64.62
N ASP A 124 24.98 39.37 -65.00
CA ASP A 124 24.35 40.69 -65.05
C ASP A 124 23.31 40.81 -66.16
N TYR A 125 23.48 40.02 -67.23
CA TYR A 125 22.54 39.93 -68.34
C TYR A 125 21.80 38.58 -68.40
N LEU A 126 21.66 37.86 -67.27
CA LEU A 126 21.01 36.55 -67.25
C LEU A 126 19.56 36.61 -67.76
N LYS A 127 19.17 35.68 -68.62
CA LYS A 127 17.80 35.57 -69.11
C LYS A 127 16.81 35.28 -67.98
N PRO A 128 15.53 35.65 -68.14
CA PRO A 128 14.48 35.29 -67.18
C PRO A 128 14.41 33.76 -66.95
N SER A 129 14.03 33.33 -65.75
CA SER A 129 13.93 31.92 -65.35
C SER A 129 13.12 31.03 -66.31
N SER A 130 12.10 31.58 -66.98
CA SER A 130 11.30 30.87 -67.98
C SER A 130 12.13 30.38 -69.17
N CYS A 131 13.21 31.08 -69.51
CA CYS A 131 14.11 30.73 -70.60
C CYS A 131 15.21 29.73 -70.17
N LEU A 132 15.30 29.41 -68.87
CA LEU A 132 16.31 28.52 -68.29
C LEU A 132 15.75 27.11 -67.99
N THR A 133 14.54 26.80 -68.46
CA THR A 133 13.96 25.45 -68.38
C THR A 133 14.61 24.51 -69.41
N TYR A 134 14.80 23.23 -69.05
CA TYR A 134 15.30 22.21 -69.98
C TYR A 134 16.66 22.53 -70.63
N LEU A 135 17.57 23.11 -69.85
CA LEU A 135 18.94 23.37 -70.29
C LEU A 135 19.60 22.08 -70.78
N ASN A 136 20.31 22.18 -71.90
CA ASN A 136 21.18 21.10 -72.35
C ASN A 136 22.41 20.98 -71.42
N ALA A 137 23.15 19.89 -71.57
CA ALA A 137 24.29 19.61 -70.71
C ALA A 137 25.33 20.76 -70.71
N GLU A 138 25.70 21.29 -71.87
CA GLU A 138 26.72 22.36 -71.98
C GLU A 138 26.28 23.67 -71.31
N ALA A 139 25.04 24.10 -71.50
CA ALA A 139 24.50 25.31 -70.90
C ALA A 139 24.38 25.17 -69.37
N PHE A 140 23.92 24.02 -68.87
CA PHE A 140 23.85 23.78 -67.44
C PHE A 140 25.25 23.72 -66.80
N LEU A 141 26.22 23.05 -67.44
CA LEU A 141 27.61 23.01 -66.99
C LEU A 141 28.27 24.39 -67.04
N LEU A 142 27.95 25.24 -68.02
CA LEU A 142 28.42 26.64 -68.03
C LEU A 142 27.87 27.40 -66.82
N ILE A 143 26.60 27.21 -66.44
CA ILE A 143 26.05 27.85 -65.24
C ILE A 143 26.80 27.39 -63.99
N LEU A 144 27.04 26.07 -63.82
CA LEU A 144 27.82 25.58 -62.69
C LEU A 144 29.24 26.17 -62.72
N ARG A 145 29.87 26.27 -63.89
CA ARG A 145 31.17 26.94 -64.03
C ARG A 145 31.08 28.41 -63.61
N CYS A 146 30.07 29.18 -64.04
CA CYS A 146 29.88 30.55 -63.61
C CYS A 146 29.69 30.65 -62.08
N MET A 147 28.93 29.75 -61.46
CA MET A 147 28.77 29.70 -60.00
C MET A 147 30.09 29.48 -59.25
N ARG A 148 31.08 28.83 -59.87
CA ARG A 148 32.42 28.60 -59.32
C ARG A 148 33.29 29.85 -59.36
N HIS A 149 33.27 30.61 -60.47
CA HIS A 149 34.16 31.76 -60.68
C HIS A 149 33.62 33.08 -60.12
N LEU A 150 32.32 33.16 -59.81
CA LEU A 150 31.71 34.37 -59.25
C LEU A 150 31.95 34.52 -57.75
N ARG A 151 32.05 35.79 -57.30
CA ARG A 151 32.07 36.12 -55.85
C ARG A 151 30.73 35.81 -55.17
N SER A 152 29.62 35.97 -55.88
CA SER A 152 28.28 35.54 -55.43
C SER A 152 27.53 34.88 -56.59
N SER A 153 26.91 33.73 -56.31
CA SER A 153 26.07 32.97 -57.23
C SER A 153 24.57 33.16 -56.98
N ASP A 154 24.18 34.14 -56.15
CA ASP A 154 22.79 34.26 -55.65
C ASP A 154 21.78 34.50 -56.76
N LYS A 155 22.15 35.32 -57.76
CA LYS A 155 21.34 35.55 -58.98
C LYS A 155 21.09 34.25 -59.76
N LEU A 156 22.10 33.40 -59.91
CA LEU A 156 21.98 32.11 -60.61
C LEU A 156 21.14 31.10 -59.82
N ILE A 157 21.35 31.03 -58.51
CA ILE A 157 20.58 30.17 -57.60
C ILE A 157 19.10 30.58 -57.63
N ALA A 158 18.81 31.87 -57.48
CA ALA A 158 17.44 32.39 -57.55
C ALA A 158 16.78 32.08 -58.90
N ALA A 159 17.53 32.18 -60.00
CA ALA A 159 17.01 31.92 -61.34
C ALA A 159 16.69 30.43 -61.58
N LEU A 160 17.49 29.51 -61.01
CA LEU A 160 17.39 28.07 -61.26
C LEU A 160 16.61 27.27 -60.21
N ASN A 161 16.50 27.76 -58.97
CA ASN A 161 15.90 26.99 -57.87
C ASN A 161 14.47 26.48 -58.16
N ASN A 162 13.70 27.26 -58.93
CA ASN A 162 12.31 26.96 -59.24
C ASN A 162 12.12 26.52 -60.71
N VAL A 163 13.17 26.01 -61.34
CA VAL A 163 13.17 25.62 -62.75
C VAL A 163 13.58 24.17 -62.91
N LYS A 164 12.88 23.43 -63.78
CA LYS A 164 13.25 22.05 -64.15
C LYS A 164 14.42 22.06 -65.13
N CYS A 165 15.63 22.32 -64.62
CA CYS A 165 16.84 22.41 -65.42
C CYS A 165 17.75 21.18 -65.31
N LEU A 166 17.52 20.26 -64.36
CA LEU A 166 18.39 19.12 -64.09
C LEU A 166 17.77 17.79 -64.58
N LYS A 167 18.48 17.06 -65.43
CA LYS A 167 18.07 15.77 -66.01
C LYS A 167 18.38 14.62 -65.04
N THR A 168 17.37 13.77 -64.80
CA THR A 168 17.45 12.55 -63.98
C THR A 168 17.01 11.34 -64.79
N LYS A 169 17.24 10.13 -64.26
CA LYS A 169 16.71 8.86 -64.82
C LYS A 169 15.17 8.85 -64.95
N GLN A 170 14.49 9.77 -64.27
CA GLN A 170 13.03 9.93 -64.27
C GLN A 170 12.56 11.20 -65.00
N GLY A 171 13.42 11.84 -65.81
CA GLY A 171 13.11 13.08 -66.54
C GLY A 171 13.75 14.35 -65.96
N TYR A 172 13.38 15.54 -66.46
CA TYR A 172 13.87 16.82 -65.92
C TYR A 172 13.14 17.16 -64.61
N ARG A 173 13.91 17.50 -63.58
CA ARG A 173 13.46 17.75 -62.21
C ARG A 173 14.04 19.05 -61.68
N TYR A 174 13.45 19.54 -60.59
CA TYR A 174 14.01 20.66 -59.85
C TYR A 174 15.32 20.22 -59.19
N PRO A 175 16.36 21.07 -59.15
CA PRO A 175 17.63 20.71 -58.55
C PRO A 175 17.52 20.14 -57.13
N TYR A 176 16.64 20.71 -56.30
CA TYR A 176 16.44 20.26 -54.91
C TYR A 176 15.74 18.90 -54.75
N GLU A 177 15.19 18.31 -55.82
CA GLU A 177 14.61 16.95 -55.82
C GLU A 177 15.61 15.87 -56.25
N CYS A 178 16.80 16.29 -56.72
CA CYS A 178 17.72 15.42 -57.43
C CYS A 178 18.82 14.88 -56.52
N PHE A 179 19.19 13.61 -56.74
CA PHE A 179 20.27 12.93 -56.03
C PHE A 179 21.43 12.62 -56.97
N LEU A 180 22.65 13.01 -56.61
CA LEU A 180 23.84 12.56 -57.34
C LEU A 180 24.21 11.16 -56.85
N SER A 181 24.02 10.12 -57.66
CA SER A 181 24.34 8.75 -57.25
C SER A 181 25.85 8.51 -57.21
N ASP A 182 26.39 8.38 -56.01
CA ASP A 182 27.78 8.00 -55.77
C ASP A 182 27.95 6.47 -55.76
N PRO A 183 29.06 5.91 -56.27
CA PRO A 183 29.30 4.46 -56.26
C PRO A 183 29.29 3.82 -54.86
N GLU A 184 29.65 4.55 -53.81
CA GLU A 184 29.75 3.98 -52.45
C GLU A 184 28.38 3.77 -51.79
N TRP A 185 27.44 4.69 -52.00
CA TRP A 185 26.15 4.70 -51.30
C TRP A 185 24.93 4.73 -52.23
N GLY A 186 25.12 4.81 -53.55
CA GLY A 186 24.06 4.82 -54.54
C GLY A 186 23.17 3.57 -54.49
N GLY A 187 23.70 2.43 -54.03
CA GLY A 187 22.91 1.20 -53.82
C GLY A 187 21.77 1.36 -52.81
N LEU A 188 21.91 2.27 -51.83
CA LEU A 188 20.84 2.59 -50.87
C LEU A 188 19.62 3.21 -51.57
N LEU A 189 19.86 4.07 -52.56
CA LEU A 189 18.82 4.72 -53.34
C LEU A 189 18.16 3.77 -54.36
N GLN A 190 18.74 2.60 -54.62
CA GLN A 190 18.19 1.59 -55.53
C GLN A 190 17.22 0.61 -54.85
N ILE A 191 17.22 0.53 -53.51
CA ILE A 191 16.30 -0.33 -52.75
C ILE A 191 14.84 0.07 -53.01
N PHE A 192 14.59 1.36 -53.21
CA PHE A 192 13.28 1.90 -53.54
C PHE A 192 13.33 2.68 -54.85
N ASN A 193 12.38 2.45 -55.75
CA ASN A 193 12.25 3.20 -57.01
C ASN A 193 11.71 4.64 -56.83
N SER A 194 11.95 5.27 -55.67
CA SER A 194 11.35 6.54 -55.26
C SER A 194 12.29 7.75 -55.35
N PHE A 195 13.56 7.57 -55.73
CA PHE A 195 14.56 8.65 -55.78
C PHE A 195 14.86 9.12 -57.21
N SER A 196 14.84 10.44 -57.44
CA SER A 196 15.18 11.04 -58.73
C SER A 196 16.70 11.24 -58.87
N ILE A 197 17.38 10.19 -59.34
CA ILE A 197 18.84 10.15 -59.48
C ILE A 197 19.29 10.89 -60.74
N ILE A 198 20.25 11.83 -60.61
CA ILE A 198 20.87 12.60 -61.71
C ILE A 198 21.44 11.64 -62.75
N ASP A 199 21.15 11.96 -64.02
CA ASP A 199 21.58 11.17 -65.15
C ASP A 199 23.02 11.52 -65.52
N HIS A 200 23.97 10.77 -64.97
CA HIS A 200 25.39 10.98 -65.27
C HIS A 200 25.77 10.52 -66.68
N ASP A 201 24.98 9.63 -67.30
CA ASP A 201 25.16 9.24 -68.69
C ASP A 201 24.85 10.43 -69.62
N TYR A 202 23.92 11.29 -69.22
CA TYR A 202 23.56 12.53 -69.93
C TYR A 202 24.57 13.69 -69.74
N TYR A 203 25.03 13.95 -68.51
CA TYR A 203 25.93 15.08 -68.21
C TYR A 203 27.42 14.77 -68.35
N GLY A 204 27.78 13.49 -68.51
CA GLY A 204 29.16 13.03 -68.47
C GLY A 204 29.78 13.08 -67.07
N SER A 205 31.00 12.55 -66.93
CA SER A 205 31.70 12.48 -65.65
C SER A 205 32.05 13.85 -65.05
N SER A 206 32.05 14.92 -65.85
CA SER A 206 32.26 16.29 -65.41
C SER A 206 31.25 16.74 -64.35
N ILE A 207 30.03 16.19 -64.32
CA ILE A 207 29.01 16.55 -63.33
C ILE A 207 29.46 16.26 -61.89
N PHE A 208 30.27 15.22 -61.69
CA PHE A 208 30.82 14.87 -60.39
C PHE A 208 31.88 15.86 -59.90
N SER A 209 32.45 16.69 -60.80
CA SER A 209 33.37 17.76 -60.42
C SER A 209 32.66 19.01 -59.88
N TYR A 210 31.33 19.11 -60.04
CA TYR A 210 30.52 20.27 -59.63
C TYR A 210 29.66 20.00 -58.38
N LYS A 211 30.14 19.18 -57.44
CA LYS A 211 29.39 18.81 -56.22
C LYS A 211 28.98 20.05 -55.41
N ASP A 212 29.87 21.01 -55.24
CA ASP A 212 29.60 22.21 -54.43
C ASP A 212 28.55 23.12 -55.09
N GLU A 213 28.59 23.24 -56.41
CA GLU A 213 27.63 24.04 -57.17
C GLU A 213 26.25 23.37 -57.22
N LEU A 214 26.21 22.05 -57.44
CA LEU A 214 24.97 21.26 -57.34
C LEU A 214 24.36 21.35 -55.94
N LYS A 215 25.20 21.31 -54.90
CA LYS A 215 24.76 21.50 -53.52
C LYS A 215 24.19 22.90 -53.26
N LYS A 216 24.81 23.94 -53.83
CA LYS A 216 24.28 25.33 -53.78
C LYS A 216 22.92 25.46 -54.46
N LEU A 217 22.67 24.68 -55.52
CA LEU A 217 21.34 24.58 -56.18
C LEU A 217 20.34 23.72 -55.40
N GLY A 218 20.76 23.07 -54.31
CA GLY A 218 19.91 22.24 -53.46
C GLY A 218 19.94 20.74 -53.78
N ALA A 219 20.67 20.29 -54.81
CA ALA A 219 20.76 18.87 -55.12
C ALA A 219 21.47 18.09 -54.00
N MET A 220 20.97 16.88 -53.73
CA MET A 220 21.53 16.00 -52.71
C MET A 220 22.76 15.27 -53.26
N VAL A 221 23.93 15.85 -53.01
CA VAL A 221 25.23 15.32 -53.48
C VAL A 221 26.03 14.57 -52.42
N ASP A 222 25.64 14.66 -51.15
CA ASP A 222 26.34 14.04 -50.04
C ASP A 222 25.55 12.88 -49.42
N PHE A 223 26.29 11.91 -48.87
CA PHE A 223 25.71 10.73 -48.24
C PHE A 223 24.80 11.10 -47.06
N LYS A 224 25.08 12.22 -46.37
CA LYS A 224 24.28 12.69 -45.24
C LYS A 224 22.86 13.05 -45.68
N ALA A 225 22.71 13.77 -46.78
CA ALA A 225 21.42 14.10 -47.38
C ALA A 225 20.70 12.86 -47.91
N ALA A 226 21.43 11.97 -48.61
CA ALA A 226 20.87 10.72 -49.14
C ALA A 226 20.31 9.80 -48.03
N LYS A 227 21.02 9.66 -46.91
CA LYS A 227 20.54 8.88 -45.75
C LYS A 227 19.28 9.46 -45.14
N LYS A 228 19.20 10.79 -45.00
CA LYS A 228 18.00 11.45 -44.46
C LYS A 228 16.80 11.18 -45.35
N ALA A 229 16.96 11.30 -46.66
CA ALA A 229 15.92 10.99 -47.63
C ALA A 229 15.53 9.50 -47.60
N PHE A 230 16.52 8.61 -47.55
CA PHE A 230 16.27 7.17 -47.42
C PHE A 230 15.51 6.82 -46.15
N ALA A 231 15.94 7.33 -45.00
CA ALA A 231 15.27 7.08 -43.72
C ALA A 231 13.82 7.57 -43.74
N LEU A 232 13.53 8.68 -44.43
CA LEU A 232 12.16 9.18 -44.59
C LEU A 232 11.31 8.22 -45.44
N ILE A 233 11.80 7.81 -46.60
CA ILE A 233 11.09 6.86 -47.48
C ILE A 233 10.96 5.48 -46.83
N PHE A 234 12.00 4.99 -46.15
CA PHE A 234 11.98 3.73 -45.42
C PHE A 234 10.89 3.71 -44.35
N ARG A 235 10.78 4.79 -43.56
CA ARG A 235 9.69 4.96 -42.58
C ARG A 235 8.32 4.94 -43.26
N GLN A 236 8.15 5.70 -44.34
CA GLN A 236 6.88 5.73 -45.09
C GLN A 236 6.49 4.34 -45.62
N LYS A 237 7.44 3.60 -46.19
CA LYS A 237 7.23 2.25 -46.72
C LYS A 237 6.95 1.24 -45.61
N ALA A 238 7.61 1.36 -44.46
CA ALA A 238 7.33 0.51 -43.30
C ALA A 238 5.93 0.79 -42.73
N SER A 239 5.55 2.07 -42.58
CA SER A 239 4.22 2.47 -42.09
C SER A 239 3.07 2.03 -43.01
N SER A 240 3.34 1.87 -44.30
CA SER A 240 2.38 1.36 -45.29
C SER A 240 2.50 -0.16 -45.53
N TYR A 241 3.24 -0.88 -44.68
CA TYR A 241 3.50 -2.32 -44.78
C TYR A 241 3.98 -2.77 -46.17
N SER A 242 4.67 -1.89 -46.89
CA SER A 242 5.09 -2.07 -48.28
C SER A 242 6.50 -2.65 -48.40
N ILE A 243 7.16 -2.96 -47.28
CA ILE A 243 8.47 -3.63 -47.27
C ILE A 243 8.26 -5.14 -47.33
N GLY A 244 8.14 -5.63 -48.56
CA GLY A 244 8.02 -7.07 -48.85
C GLY A 244 9.37 -7.82 -48.87
N LYS A 245 9.32 -9.11 -49.18
CA LYS A 245 10.47 -10.03 -49.23
C LYS A 245 11.63 -9.46 -50.05
N GLU A 246 11.40 -9.06 -51.31
CA GLU A 246 12.47 -8.58 -52.20
C GLU A 246 13.20 -7.36 -51.64
N HIS A 247 12.45 -6.37 -51.13
CA HIS A 247 13.03 -5.19 -50.50
C HIS A 247 13.89 -5.57 -49.29
N THR A 248 13.39 -6.47 -48.43
CA THR A 248 14.13 -6.99 -47.27
C THR A 248 15.41 -7.68 -47.69
N MET A 249 15.36 -8.58 -48.68
CA MET A 249 16.53 -9.34 -49.12
C MET A 249 17.57 -8.43 -49.80
N THR A 250 17.14 -7.52 -50.67
CA THR A 250 18.03 -6.52 -51.29
C THR A 250 18.65 -5.63 -50.22
N PHE A 251 17.88 -5.16 -49.25
CA PHE A 251 18.38 -4.37 -48.13
C PHE A 251 19.40 -5.14 -47.27
N LEU A 252 19.11 -6.39 -46.87
CA LEU A 252 20.04 -7.22 -46.09
C LEU A 252 21.32 -7.51 -46.88
N SER A 253 21.22 -7.75 -48.18
CA SER A 253 22.38 -7.95 -49.06
C SER A 253 23.24 -6.68 -49.17
N PHE A 254 22.62 -5.51 -49.26
CA PHE A 254 23.31 -4.22 -49.29
C PHE A 254 23.94 -3.90 -47.92
N TYR A 255 23.23 -4.19 -46.83
CA TYR A 255 23.72 -4.01 -45.46
C TYR A 255 24.95 -4.88 -45.18
N ARG A 256 24.98 -6.13 -45.69
CA ARG A 256 26.17 -7.00 -45.68
C ARG A 256 27.37 -6.34 -46.36
N LYS A 257 27.17 -5.75 -47.56
CA LYS A 257 28.24 -5.04 -48.29
C LYS A 257 28.77 -3.83 -47.53
N LEU A 258 27.88 -3.05 -46.91
CA LEU A 258 28.24 -1.85 -46.15
C LEU A 258 28.94 -2.13 -44.82
N ASN A 259 28.61 -3.24 -44.16
CA ASN A 259 29.30 -3.63 -42.92
C ASN A 259 30.80 -3.90 -43.11
N GLY A 260 31.28 -4.07 -44.36
CA GLY A 260 32.70 -4.19 -44.70
C GLY A 260 33.47 -2.88 -44.92
N THR A 261 32.80 -1.73 -45.06
CA THR A 261 33.42 -0.46 -45.53
C THR A 261 33.32 0.73 -44.55
N HIS A 262 33.14 0.47 -43.25
CA HIS A 262 33.34 1.43 -42.15
C HIS A 262 32.55 2.76 -42.15
N THR A 263 31.30 2.84 -42.61
CA THR A 263 30.49 4.07 -42.36
C THR A 263 28.96 3.89 -42.32
N PHE A 264 28.46 2.93 -41.54
CA PHE A 264 27.04 2.94 -41.17
C PHE A 264 26.79 3.90 -39.99
N GLN A 265 26.56 5.18 -40.29
CA GLN A 265 26.35 6.22 -39.26
C GLN A 265 25.12 5.95 -38.37
N PRO A 266 25.12 6.43 -37.10
CA PRO A 266 24.14 6.05 -36.08
C PRO A 266 22.68 6.32 -36.47
N GLU A 267 22.39 7.38 -37.23
CA GLU A 267 21.02 7.80 -37.51
C GLU A 267 20.27 6.80 -38.40
N LEU A 268 20.93 6.26 -39.42
CA LEU A 268 20.32 5.25 -40.28
C LEU A 268 20.19 3.92 -39.54
N ARG A 269 21.20 3.57 -38.73
CA ARG A 269 21.16 2.38 -37.87
C ARG A 269 19.98 2.45 -36.91
N ASN A 270 19.78 3.57 -36.21
CA ASN A 270 18.66 3.76 -35.30
C ASN A 270 17.32 3.66 -36.05
N CYS A 271 17.21 4.28 -37.23
CA CYS A 271 16.02 4.15 -38.08
C CYS A 271 15.67 2.68 -38.36
N ILE A 272 16.63 1.87 -38.81
CA ILE A 272 16.42 0.45 -39.12
C ILE A 272 16.03 -0.36 -37.87
N ARG A 273 16.66 -0.07 -36.73
CA ARG A 273 16.46 -0.79 -35.47
C ARG A 273 15.13 -0.47 -34.80
N GLU A 274 14.58 0.71 -35.02
CA GLU A 274 13.36 1.20 -34.36
C GLU A 274 12.11 1.05 -35.22
N VAL A 275 12.24 1.16 -36.54
CA VAL A 275 11.11 1.06 -37.46
C VAL A 275 10.59 -0.38 -37.50
N ARG A 276 9.26 -0.53 -37.55
CA ARG A 276 8.60 -1.83 -37.61
C ARG A 276 8.50 -2.32 -39.06
N TRP A 277 9.47 -3.12 -39.49
CA TRP A 277 9.54 -3.60 -40.88
C TRP A 277 9.79 -5.10 -41.02
N LEU A 278 10.08 -5.82 -39.93
CA LEU A 278 10.21 -7.28 -39.94
C LEU A 278 8.89 -7.94 -39.57
N ARG A 279 8.41 -8.87 -40.40
CA ARG A 279 7.21 -9.64 -40.11
C ARG A 279 7.48 -10.81 -39.17
N THR A 280 6.59 -11.04 -38.22
CA THR A 280 6.65 -12.16 -37.27
C THR A 280 5.56 -13.20 -37.54
N ARG A 281 5.72 -14.39 -36.98
CA ARG A 281 4.74 -15.48 -37.00
C ARG A 281 3.44 -15.15 -36.25
N LEU A 282 3.44 -14.10 -35.44
CA LEU A 282 2.23 -13.56 -34.81
C LEU A 282 1.36 -12.76 -35.80
N GLY A 283 1.82 -12.57 -37.04
CA GLY A 283 1.10 -11.86 -38.10
C GLY A 283 1.33 -10.35 -38.11
N ASP A 284 2.15 -9.81 -37.21
CA ASP A 284 2.45 -8.39 -37.09
C ASP A 284 3.83 -8.03 -37.67
N PHE A 285 4.05 -6.72 -37.88
CA PHE A 285 5.35 -6.16 -38.20
C PHE A 285 5.96 -5.52 -36.95
N ARG A 286 7.21 -5.87 -36.67
CA ARG A 286 7.94 -5.42 -35.48
C ARG A 286 9.29 -4.84 -35.86
N SER A 287 9.86 -4.10 -34.91
CA SER A 287 11.21 -3.60 -35.03
C SER A 287 12.20 -4.77 -34.82
N PRO A 288 13.41 -4.74 -35.40
CA PRO A 288 14.38 -5.81 -35.23
C PRO A 288 14.67 -6.19 -33.78
N LYS A 289 14.74 -5.21 -32.86
CA LYS A 289 14.96 -5.47 -31.43
C LYS A 289 13.82 -6.23 -30.75
N ASP A 290 12.63 -6.22 -31.34
CA ASP A 290 11.42 -6.88 -30.81
C ASP A 290 11.13 -8.21 -31.54
N CYS A 291 12.11 -8.75 -32.25
CA CYS A 291 11.99 -9.99 -33.04
C CYS A 291 12.97 -11.06 -32.56
N VAL A 292 12.54 -12.32 -32.66
CA VAL A 292 13.39 -13.49 -32.35
C VAL A 292 13.57 -14.35 -33.61
N LEU A 293 14.79 -14.81 -33.87
CA LEU A 293 15.05 -15.80 -34.91
C LEU A 293 14.89 -17.20 -34.32
N PHE A 294 13.89 -17.96 -34.80
CA PHE A 294 13.58 -19.28 -34.27
C PHE A 294 14.74 -20.28 -34.50
N GLY A 295 15.09 -21.04 -33.45
CA GLY A 295 16.15 -22.07 -33.48
C GLY A 295 15.85 -23.27 -32.56
N PRO A 296 16.71 -24.31 -32.55
CA PRO A 296 16.43 -25.58 -31.86
C PRO A 296 16.18 -25.44 -30.35
N GLU A 297 16.92 -24.56 -29.67
CA GLU A 297 16.80 -24.33 -28.21
C GLU A 297 15.43 -23.79 -27.80
N TRP A 298 14.68 -23.20 -28.74
CA TRP A 298 13.35 -22.64 -28.49
C TRP A 298 12.23 -23.68 -28.53
N LYS A 299 12.51 -24.91 -29.01
CA LYS A 299 11.49 -25.94 -29.26
C LYS A 299 10.75 -26.36 -27.98
N SER A 300 11.45 -26.47 -26.86
CA SER A 300 10.87 -26.89 -25.58
C SER A 300 10.12 -25.78 -24.86
N ILE A 301 10.44 -24.50 -25.11
CA ILE A 301 9.72 -23.38 -24.48
C ILE A 301 8.55 -22.88 -25.33
N TYR A 302 8.59 -23.11 -26.65
CA TYR A 302 7.58 -22.65 -27.61
C TYR A 302 6.13 -23.02 -27.23
N PRO A 303 5.80 -24.24 -26.76
CA PRO A 303 4.41 -24.60 -26.45
C PRO A 303 3.79 -23.84 -25.27
N ILE A 304 4.62 -23.23 -24.42
CA ILE A 304 4.19 -22.50 -23.21
C ILE A 304 4.50 -20.99 -23.32
N THR A 305 4.82 -20.49 -24.52
CA THR A 305 5.16 -19.07 -24.74
C THR A 305 4.57 -18.51 -26.04
N VAL A 306 4.37 -17.20 -26.06
CA VAL A 306 3.98 -16.42 -27.23
C VAL A 306 5.10 -15.43 -27.54
N ILE A 307 6.00 -15.84 -28.43
CA ILE A 307 7.23 -15.08 -28.78
C ILE A 307 7.16 -14.61 -30.25
N PRO A 308 7.58 -13.36 -30.55
CA PRO A 308 7.56 -12.80 -31.90
C PRO A 308 8.69 -13.36 -32.78
N PHE A 309 8.59 -14.63 -33.16
CA PHE A 309 9.54 -15.25 -34.07
C PHE A 309 9.40 -14.66 -35.48
N ILE A 310 10.51 -14.34 -36.16
CA ILE A 310 10.52 -13.91 -37.57
C ILE A 310 9.81 -14.95 -38.43
N ASP A 311 8.96 -14.49 -39.35
CA ASP A 311 8.22 -15.37 -40.25
C ASP A 311 9.11 -15.98 -41.35
N SER A 312 9.82 -17.04 -40.96
CA SER A 312 10.64 -17.86 -41.85
C SER A 312 9.83 -18.91 -42.63
N SER A 313 8.49 -18.82 -42.64
CA SER A 313 7.69 -19.67 -43.51
C SER A 313 7.93 -19.30 -44.97
N ASP A 314 7.75 -20.26 -45.87
CA ASP A 314 7.91 -20.04 -47.31
C ASP A 314 6.91 -19.01 -47.87
N LYS A 315 5.85 -18.70 -47.11
CA LYS A 315 4.86 -17.66 -47.44
C LYS A 315 5.40 -16.24 -47.34
N TYR A 316 6.49 -16.01 -46.59
CA TYR A 316 7.02 -14.66 -46.39
C TYR A 316 8.52 -14.56 -46.66
N TYR A 317 9.39 -14.80 -45.66
CA TYR A 317 10.84 -14.68 -45.88
C TYR A 317 11.48 -15.99 -46.36
N GLY A 318 10.88 -17.14 -46.06
CA GLY A 318 11.46 -18.46 -46.35
C GLY A 318 12.75 -18.74 -45.55
N LYS A 319 13.44 -19.82 -45.90
CA LYS A 319 14.67 -20.25 -45.20
C LYS A 319 15.88 -19.35 -45.49
N ASP A 320 15.86 -18.56 -46.55
CA ASP A 320 16.99 -17.69 -46.93
C ASP A 320 17.32 -16.65 -45.85
N ILE A 321 16.33 -16.28 -45.02
CA ILE A 321 16.50 -15.32 -43.92
C ILE A 321 17.52 -15.79 -42.88
N TYR A 322 17.68 -17.12 -42.71
CA TYR A 322 18.69 -17.69 -41.82
C TYR A 322 20.12 -17.43 -42.32
N GLY A 323 20.30 -17.24 -43.63
CA GLY A 323 21.57 -16.85 -44.23
C GLY A 323 22.02 -15.42 -43.88
N TYR A 324 21.13 -14.62 -43.26
CA TYR A 324 21.41 -13.25 -42.80
C TYR A 324 21.38 -13.11 -41.26
N LYS A 325 21.65 -14.21 -40.54
CA LYS A 325 21.61 -14.25 -39.07
C LYS A 325 22.47 -13.16 -38.42
N ASP A 326 23.68 -12.95 -38.91
CA ASP A 326 24.62 -11.98 -38.32
C ASP A 326 24.19 -10.53 -38.58
N GLU A 327 23.67 -10.24 -39.77
CA GLU A 327 23.09 -8.94 -40.10
C GLU A 327 21.90 -8.63 -39.20
N LEU A 328 20.96 -9.59 -39.07
CA LEU A 328 19.79 -9.46 -38.21
C LEU A 328 20.19 -9.26 -36.74
N LYS A 329 21.17 -10.02 -36.24
CA LYS A 329 21.73 -9.86 -34.89
C LYS A 329 22.34 -8.47 -34.70
N SER A 330 23.07 -7.94 -35.69
CA SER A 330 23.64 -6.59 -35.63
C SER A 330 22.59 -5.46 -35.60
N MET A 331 21.39 -5.73 -36.14
CA MET A 331 20.21 -4.86 -36.08
C MET A 331 19.41 -5.03 -34.78
N GLY A 332 19.70 -6.06 -33.98
CA GLY A 332 19.08 -6.28 -32.67
C GLY A 332 18.12 -7.47 -32.60
N VAL A 333 17.97 -8.25 -33.67
CA VAL A 333 17.21 -9.51 -33.61
C VAL A 333 17.88 -10.49 -32.66
N VAL A 334 17.10 -11.10 -31.79
CA VAL A 334 17.60 -12.10 -30.85
C VAL A 334 17.63 -13.47 -31.50
N ALA A 335 18.79 -14.11 -31.55
CA ALA A 335 18.94 -15.44 -32.15
C ALA A 335 19.31 -16.56 -31.15
N GLU A 336 19.88 -16.20 -30.01
CA GLU A 336 20.36 -17.15 -28.99
C GLU A 336 19.40 -17.19 -27.82
N PHE A 337 19.09 -18.39 -27.29
CA PHE A 337 18.15 -18.55 -26.18
C PHE A 337 18.59 -17.74 -24.95
N LYS A 338 19.88 -17.79 -24.59
CA LYS A 338 20.42 -17.03 -23.45
C LYS A 338 20.15 -15.53 -23.57
N SER A 339 20.23 -14.95 -24.77
CA SER A 339 19.97 -13.51 -24.99
C SER A 339 18.49 -13.15 -25.01
N GLY A 340 17.61 -14.12 -25.26
CA GLY A 340 16.16 -13.90 -25.43
C GLY A 340 15.27 -14.34 -24.28
N VAL A 341 15.82 -14.68 -23.12
CA VAL A 341 15.03 -15.06 -21.93
C VAL A 341 13.99 -14.01 -21.51
N GLN A 342 14.23 -12.73 -21.82
CA GLN A 342 13.24 -11.68 -21.57
C GLN A 342 11.96 -11.87 -22.40
N PHE A 343 12.08 -12.33 -23.66
CA PHE A 343 10.91 -12.67 -24.48
C PHE A 343 10.13 -13.85 -23.92
N VAL A 344 10.81 -14.81 -23.28
CA VAL A 344 10.15 -15.92 -22.58
C VAL A 344 9.38 -15.38 -21.38
N ALA A 345 10.00 -14.50 -20.58
CA ALA A 345 9.36 -13.92 -19.40
C ALA A 345 8.12 -13.09 -19.78
N ASP A 346 8.25 -12.22 -20.77
CA ASP A 346 7.16 -11.36 -21.24
C ASP A 346 6.09 -12.15 -22.00
N GLY A 347 6.49 -13.22 -22.70
CA GLY A 347 5.64 -14.06 -23.54
C GLY A 347 5.09 -15.31 -22.87
N LEU A 348 5.40 -15.58 -21.59
CA LEU A 348 4.94 -16.80 -20.91
C LEU A 348 3.41 -16.87 -20.94
N CYS A 349 2.90 -18.02 -21.37
CA CYS A 349 1.48 -18.31 -21.50
C CYS A 349 1.27 -19.83 -21.39
N PHE A 350 0.87 -20.31 -20.22
CA PHE A 350 0.58 -21.73 -20.02
C PHE A 350 -0.70 -22.15 -20.76
N PRO A 351 -0.79 -23.43 -21.18
CA PRO A 351 -2.04 -24.01 -21.66
C PRO A 351 -3.11 -24.00 -20.56
N GLN A 352 -4.39 -23.95 -20.94
CA GLN A 352 -5.50 -24.03 -19.99
C GLN A 352 -5.53 -25.36 -19.22
N ASP A 353 -5.10 -26.44 -19.87
CA ASP A 353 -4.94 -27.76 -19.27
C ASP A 353 -3.45 -27.99 -18.91
N PRO A 354 -3.09 -28.02 -17.61
CA PRO A 354 -1.73 -28.25 -17.15
C PRO A 354 -1.13 -29.59 -17.60
N CYS A 355 -1.96 -30.60 -17.91
CA CYS A 355 -1.49 -31.92 -18.35
C CYS A 355 -0.73 -31.87 -19.69
N ARG A 356 -0.90 -30.80 -20.47
CA ARG A 356 -0.16 -30.56 -21.72
C ARG A 356 1.27 -30.08 -21.49
N ILE A 357 1.62 -29.73 -20.25
CA ILE A 357 2.96 -29.28 -19.88
C ILE A 357 3.82 -30.52 -19.63
N THR A 358 4.72 -30.79 -20.57
CA THR A 358 5.67 -31.90 -20.46
C THR A 358 6.81 -31.56 -19.49
N PRO A 359 7.52 -32.57 -18.95
CA PRO A 359 8.73 -32.32 -18.16
C PRO A 359 9.76 -31.45 -18.89
N ALA A 360 9.92 -31.64 -20.21
CA ALA A 360 10.82 -30.83 -21.02
C ALA A 360 10.43 -29.34 -21.07
N ASN A 361 9.13 -29.02 -21.03
CA ASN A 361 8.66 -27.63 -20.98
C ASN A 361 9.01 -27.00 -19.62
N ALA A 362 8.70 -27.70 -18.53
CA ALA A 362 9.01 -27.29 -17.16
C ALA A 362 10.51 -27.04 -16.96
N LEU A 363 11.36 -28.00 -17.33
CA LEU A 363 12.81 -27.88 -17.22
C LEU A 363 13.36 -26.76 -18.11
N SER A 364 12.81 -26.56 -19.31
CA SER A 364 13.20 -25.43 -20.17
C SER A 364 12.83 -24.07 -19.56
N LEU A 365 11.71 -24.00 -18.83
CA LEU A 365 11.31 -22.80 -18.10
C LEU A 365 12.23 -22.56 -16.89
N LEU A 366 12.55 -23.60 -16.12
CA LEU A 366 13.50 -23.49 -15.00
C LEU A 366 14.89 -23.06 -15.49
N LYS A 367 15.36 -23.59 -16.63
CA LYS A 367 16.58 -23.10 -17.28
C LYS A 367 16.49 -21.62 -17.66
N CYS A 368 15.34 -21.15 -18.12
CA CYS A 368 15.11 -19.72 -18.38
C CYS A 368 15.16 -18.90 -17.09
N VAL A 369 14.56 -19.39 -16.00
CA VAL A 369 14.62 -18.77 -14.67
C VAL A 369 16.08 -18.64 -14.20
N GLY A 370 16.87 -19.71 -14.31
CA GLY A 370 18.30 -19.68 -13.95
C GLY A 370 19.06 -18.60 -14.69
N ILE A 371 18.86 -18.47 -16.00
CA ILE A 371 19.51 -17.41 -16.81
C ILE A 371 19.02 -16.01 -16.42
N LEU A 372 17.72 -15.84 -16.10
CA LEU A 372 17.18 -14.56 -15.64
C LEU A 372 17.79 -14.15 -14.29
N LEU A 373 17.98 -15.11 -13.38
CA LEU A 373 18.64 -14.89 -12.09
C LEU A 373 20.14 -14.57 -12.26
N GLU A 374 20.84 -15.19 -13.21
CA GLU A 374 22.24 -14.87 -13.51
C GLU A 374 22.42 -13.46 -14.09
N LYS A 375 21.45 -12.99 -14.89
CA LYS A 375 21.53 -11.70 -15.60
C LYS A 375 21.01 -10.52 -14.78
N GLY A 376 20.02 -10.76 -13.92
CA GLY A 376 19.46 -9.74 -13.05
C GLY A 376 20.28 -9.63 -11.76
N ASN A 377 20.74 -8.44 -11.41
CA ASN A 377 21.26 -8.16 -10.07
C ASN A 377 20.11 -8.04 -9.02
N GLY A 378 19.04 -8.83 -9.15
CA GLY A 378 17.79 -8.67 -8.39
C GLY A 378 16.75 -9.77 -8.63
N PRO A 379 15.58 -9.68 -7.99
CA PRO A 379 14.51 -10.68 -8.10
C PRO A 379 13.90 -10.75 -9.50
N LEU A 380 13.20 -11.85 -9.79
CA LEU A 380 12.50 -12.05 -11.04
C LEU A 380 11.43 -10.95 -11.28
N PRO A 381 11.16 -10.56 -12.54
CA PRO A 381 10.16 -9.52 -12.83
C PRO A 381 8.78 -9.89 -12.28
N GLU A 382 8.09 -8.94 -11.63
CA GLU A 382 6.78 -9.17 -11.00
C GLU A 382 5.72 -9.67 -12.00
N GLY A 383 5.71 -9.11 -13.21
CA GLY A 383 4.81 -9.56 -14.28
C GLY A 383 5.08 -11.01 -14.73
N PHE A 384 6.32 -11.49 -14.61
CA PHE A 384 6.67 -12.89 -14.86
C PHE A 384 6.25 -13.78 -13.69
N LEU A 385 6.54 -13.37 -12.45
CA LEU A 385 6.12 -14.12 -11.25
C LEU A 385 4.62 -14.35 -11.24
N LYS A 386 3.81 -13.33 -11.52
CA LYS A 386 2.34 -13.46 -11.61
C LYS A 386 1.89 -14.52 -12.62
N LYS A 387 2.61 -14.67 -13.73
CA LYS A 387 2.31 -15.68 -14.75
C LYS A 387 2.78 -17.08 -14.35
N VAL A 388 3.87 -17.18 -13.59
CA VAL A 388 4.43 -18.45 -13.10
C VAL A 388 3.65 -18.98 -11.89
N SER A 389 3.01 -18.12 -11.10
CA SER A 389 2.17 -18.48 -9.94
C SER A 389 0.87 -19.21 -10.27
N THR A 390 0.65 -19.61 -11.53
CA THR A 390 -0.49 -20.45 -11.91
C THR A 390 -0.22 -21.93 -11.66
N LYS A 391 -1.25 -22.77 -11.74
CA LYS A 391 -1.12 -24.23 -11.58
C LYS A 391 -0.42 -24.87 -12.78
N TRP A 392 0.79 -25.37 -12.59
CA TRP A 392 1.54 -26.07 -13.65
C TRP A 392 2.57 -27.08 -13.15
N LEU A 393 2.91 -27.08 -11.85
CA LEU A 393 3.82 -28.04 -11.25
C LEU A 393 3.07 -29.28 -10.80
N LYS A 394 3.50 -30.44 -11.26
CA LYS A 394 2.92 -31.75 -10.89
C LYS A 394 3.41 -32.16 -9.50
N THR A 395 2.48 -32.46 -8.62
CA THR A 395 2.67 -33.21 -7.36
C THR A 395 2.09 -34.61 -7.51
N LYS A 396 2.28 -35.51 -6.53
CA LYS A 396 1.70 -36.87 -6.59
C LYS A 396 0.17 -36.84 -6.78
N SER A 397 -0.50 -35.90 -6.13
CA SER A 397 -1.96 -35.83 -6.12
C SER A 397 -2.55 -34.96 -7.25
N ASP A 398 -1.94 -33.82 -7.61
CA ASP A 398 -2.52 -32.89 -8.60
C ASP A 398 -1.47 -31.96 -9.25
N TYR A 399 -1.88 -30.99 -10.07
CA TYR A 399 -1.08 -29.84 -10.50
C TYR A 399 -1.36 -28.63 -9.61
N LEU A 400 -0.31 -28.11 -8.99
CA LEU A 400 -0.40 -26.98 -8.05
C LEU A 400 0.40 -25.77 -8.55
N SER A 401 0.13 -24.63 -7.94
CA SER A 401 0.96 -23.45 -8.11
C SER A 401 2.29 -23.62 -7.37
N PRO A 402 3.38 -22.94 -7.79
CA PRO A 402 4.68 -23.05 -7.12
C PRO A 402 4.65 -22.81 -5.61
N ASP A 403 3.91 -21.81 -5.13
CA ASP A 403 3.77 -21.48 -3.71
C ASP A 403 2.97 -22.50 -2.89
N GLU A 404 2.28 -23.42 -3.57
CA GLU A 404 1.56 -24.55 -2.98
C GLU A 404 2.36 -25.87 -3.09
N CYS A 405 3.60 -25.82 -3.55
CA CYS A 405 4.46 -26.99 -3.74
C CYS A 405 5.64 -27.03 -2.75
N LEU A 406 6.01 -28.25 -2.34
CA LEU A 406 7.21 -28.54 -1.56
C LEU A 406 8.22 -29.34 -2.39
N LEU A 407 9.51 -29.03 -2.24
CA LEU A 407 10.55 -29.94 -2.70
C LEU A 407 10.80 -30.99 -1.61
N PHE A 408 10.74 -32.28 -1.98
CA PHE A 408 10.87 -33.38 -1.04
C PHE A 408 12.28 -33.48 -0.43
N ASP A 409 12.34 -33.76 0.88
CA ASP A 409 13.59 -33.94 1.63
C ASP A 409 13.50 -35.19 2.53
N ASN A 410 14.36 -36.17 2.26
CA ASN A 410 14.42 -37.45 2.97
C ASN A 410 14.78 -37.31 4.46
N SER A 411 15.31 -36.17 4.92
CA SER A 411 15.72 -35.95 6.31
C SER A 411 14.56 -35.67 7.28
N THR A 412 13.35 -35.48 6.76
CA THR A 412 12.18 -35.03 7.53
C THR A 412 11.41 -36.15 8.24
N GLY A 413 11.65 -37.41 7.84
CA GLY A 413 10.87 -38.55 8.31
C GLY A 413 9.45 -38.63 7.70
N LEU A 414 9.13 -37.74 6.76
CA LEU A 414 7.90 -37.74 5.96
C LEU A 414 8.08 -38.57 4.68
N GLU A 415 6.98 -39.04 4.13
CA GLU A 415 6.89 -39.67 2.80
C GLU A 415 6.40 -38.67 1.74
N GLN A 416 6.65 -38.96 0.46
CA GLN A 416 6.21 -38.10 -0.66
C GLN A 416 4.69 -37.92 -0.74
N ALA A 417 3.91 -38.83 -0.14
CA ALA A 417 2.45 -38.76 -0.09
C ALA A 417 1.94 -37.93 1.11
N ASP A 418 2.77 -37.66 2.13
CA ASP A 418 2.33 -37.00 3.36
C ASP A 418 1.98 -35.52 3.14
N GLY A 419 2.43 -34.91 2.04
CA GLY A 419 2.19 -33.50 1.71
C GLY A 419 2.27 -33.20 0.21
N PRO A 420 2.08 -31.93 -0.18
CA PRO A 420 2.08 -31.50 -1.59
C PRO A 420 3.50 -31.40 -2.17
N PHE A 421 4.22 -32.53 -2.18
CA PHE A 421 5.56 -32.61 -2.73
C PHE A 421 5.56 -32.72 -4.26
N ILE A 422 6.50 -32.04 -4.92
CA ILE A 422 6.72 -32.14 -6.37
C ILE A 422 6.99 -33.60 -6.75
N ASP A 423 6.34 -34.06 -7.82
CA ASP A 423 6.48 -35.44 -8.30
C ASP A 423 7.81 -35.65 -9.04
N GLU A 424 8.81 -36.07 -8.29
CA GLU A 424 10.16 -36.29 -8.81
C GLU A 424 10.23 -37.42 -9.85
N GLU A 425 9.31 -38.39 -9.79
CA GLU A 425 9.23 -39.46 -10.80
C GLU A 425 8.78 -38.92 -12.15
N PHE A 426 7.87 -37.94 -12.16
CA PHE A 426 7.40 -37.30 -13.38
C PHE A 426 8.47 -36.40 -14.02
N TYR A 427 9.23 -35.65 -13.22
CA TYR A 427 10.18 -34.64 -13.71
C TYR A 427 11.62 -35.10 -13.91
N SER A 428 11.96 -36.34 -13.55
CA SER A 428 13.34 -36.83 -13.34
C SER A 428 13.97 -36.23 -12.08
N PRO A 429 14.90 -36.95 -11.41
CA PRO A 429 15.70 -36.41 -10.30
C PRO A 429 16.44 -35.10 -10.63
N ASP A 430 16.61 -34.78 -11.92
CA ASP A 430 17.19 -33.53 -12.41
C ASP A 430 16.48 -32.28 -11.89
N ILE A 431 15.18 -32.36 -11.54
CA ILE A 431 14.44 -31.22 -10.97
C ILE A 431 15.07 -30.69 -9.67
N ARG A 432 15.75 -31.57 -8.90
CA ARG A 432 16.48 -31.18 -7.68
C ARG A 432 17.66 -30.25 -7.98
N SER A 433 18.25 -30.33 -9.18
CA SER A 433 19.34 -29.43 -9.57
C SER A 433 18.88 -27.97 -9.72
N TYR A 434 17.57 -27.76 -9.93
CA TYR A 434 16.93 -26.45 -10.06
C TYR A 434 16.43 -25.88 -8.72
N ARG A 435 16.98 -26.32 -7.59
CA ARG A 435 16.54 -25.89 -6.24
C ARG A 435 16.49 -24.36 -6.09
N LYS A 436 17.47 -23.65 -6.65
CA LYS A 436 17.53 -22.18 -6.56
C LYS A 436 16.41 -21.53 -7.37
N GLU A 437 16.17 -22.05 -8.56
CA GLU A 437 15.16 -21.59 -9.52
C GLU A 437 13.75 -21.86 -8.98
N LEU A 438 13.51 -23.06 -8.45
CA LEU A 438 12.25 -23.45 -7.80
C LEU A 438 11.93 -22.51 -6.61
N ASN A 439 12.92 -22.25 -5.76
CA ASN A 439 12.76 -21.31 -4.66
C ASN A 439 12.46 -19.88 -5.15
N ALA A 440 13.08 -19.45 -6.25
CA ALA A 440 12.88 -18.12 -6.82
C ALA A 440 11.47 -17.91 -7.40
N ILE A 441 10.79 -18.98 -7.83
CA ILE A 441 9.42 -18.92 -8.35
C ILE A 441 8.34 -19.20 -7.29
N GLY A 442 8.73 -19.47 -6.04
CA GLY A 442 7.81 -19.62 -4.91
C GLY A 442 7.74 -21.02 -4.29
N VAL A 443 8.40 -22.03 -4.86
CA VAL A 443 8.42 -23.39 -4.29
C VAL A 443 9.15 -23.38 -2.96
N ILE A 444 8.55 -24.01 -1.95
CA ILE A 444 9.16 -24.15 -0.64
C ILE A 444 10.18 -25.29 -0.70
N VAL A 445 11.47 -24.94 -0.79
CA VAL A 445 12.58 -25.90 -0.89
C VAL A 445 13.19 -26.32 0.45
N ASP A 446 12.65 -25.77 1.52
CA ASP A 446 13.03 -26.01 2.91
C ASP A 446 11.77 -26.46 3.63
N VAL A 447 11.63 -27.77 3.82
CA VAL A 447 10.41 -28.39 4.34
C VAL A 447 10.07 -27.87 5.73
N GLU A 448 11.06 -27.40 6.50
CA GLU A 448 10.83 -26.77 7.81
C GLU A 448 10.00 -25.48 7.69
N LYS A 449 10.20 -24.72 6.61
CA LYS A 449 9.38 -23.54 6.29
C LYS A 449 8.03 -23.90 5.68
N GLY A 450 7.86 -25.17 5.30
CA GLY A 450 6.66 -25.75 4.72
C GLY A 450 5.62 -26.26 5.72
N CYS A 451 5.85 -26.13 7.03
CA CYS A 451 4.95 -26.68 8.05
C CYS A 451 3.50 -26.18 7.92
N LYS A 452 3.29 -24.93 7.51
CA LYS A 452 1.95 -24.38 7.23
C LYS A 452 1.22 -25.16 6.13
N LEU A 453 1.93 -25.42 5.04
CA LEU A 453 1.37 -26.11 3.88
C LEU A 453 1.10 -27.59 4.20
N ILE A 454 2.02 -28.26 4.90
CA ILE A 454 1.83 -29.62 5.44
C ILE A 454 0.63 -29.66 6.39
N GLY A 455 0.53 -28.71 7.33
CA GLY A 455 -0.58 -28.60 8.27
C GLY A 455 -1.94 -28.39 7.57
N SER A 456 -2.00 -27.58 6.51
CA SER A 456 -3.24 -27.43 5.72
C SER A 456 -3.66 -28.71 5.01
N HIS A 457 -2.72 -29.60 4.72
CA HIS A 457 -2.97 -30.88 4.06
C HIS A 457 -3.41 -31.99 5.04
N LEU A 458 -3.32 -31.79 6.36
CA LEU A 458 -3.77 -32.77 7.37
C LEU A 458 -5.21 -33.26 7.12
N SER A 459 -6.12 -32.34 6.82
CA SER A 459 -7.54 -32.63 6.59
C SER A 459 -7.83 -33.43 5.32
N SER A 460 -6.85 -33.60 4.44
CA SER A 460 -6.97 -34.43 3.22
C SER A 460 -6.58 -35.89 3.45
N HIS A 461 -6.04 -36.21 4.63
CA HIS A 461 -5.65 -37.55 5.04
C HIS A 461 -6.73 -38.20 5.91
N TYR A 462 -6.81 -39.54 5.80
CA TYR A 462 -7.75 -40.37 6.57
C TYR A 462 -7.03 -41.50 7.33
N GLU A 463 -5.75 -41.73 7.03
CA GLU A 463 -5.00 -42.83 7.62
C GLU A 463 -4.35 -42.40 8.94
N PHE A 464 -4.66 -43.12 10.03
CA PHE A 464 -4.17 -42.79 11.37
C PHE A 464 -2.63 -42.73 11.48
N SER A 465 -1.91 -43.62 10.79
CA SER A 465 -0.45 -43.68 10.74
C SER A 465 0.15 -42.42 10.10
N THR A 466 -0.37 -42.03 8.93
CA THR A 466 0.01 -40.82 8.18
C THR A 466 -0.29 -39.56 8.99
N ILE A 467 -1.48 -39.44 9.57
CA ILE A 467 -1.87 -38.30 10.41
C ILE A 467 -0.96 -38.20 11.64
N THR A 468 -0.68 -39.32 12.31
CA THR A 468 0.21 -39.35 13.48
C THR A 468 1.64 -38.94 13.13
N ARG A 469 2.16 -39.40 11.98
CA ARG A 469 3.48 -39.00 11.47
C ARG A 469 3.55 -37.50 11.19
N ILE A 470 2.51 -36.94 10.58
CA ILE A 470 2.42 -35.49 10.34
C ILE A 470 2.32 -34.72 11.66
N TYR A 471 1.51 -35.14 12.63
CA TYR A 471 1.44 -34.50 13.96
C TYR A 471 2.80 -34.51 14.67
N ASN A 472 3.52 -35.63 14.62
CA ASN A 472 4.86 -35.72 15.20
C ASN A 472 5.85 -34.77 14.52
N PHE A 473 5.82 -34.68 13.19
CA PHE A 473 6.64 -33.75 12.43
C PHE A 473 6.31 -32.28 12.79
N LEU A 474 5.03 -31.90 12.79
CA LEU A 474 4.58 -30.55 13.11
C LEU A 474 4.93 -30.17 14.56
N ASN A 475 4.79 -31.10 15.50
CA ASN A 475 5.20 -30.90 16.89
C ASN A 475 6.72 -30.72 17.01
N MET A 476 7.53 -31.56 16.34
CA MET A 476 8.98 -31.43 16.33
C MET A 476 9.45 -30.08 15.80
N LYS A 477 8.71 -29.51 14.83
CA LYS A 477 9.01 -28.19 14.27
C LYS A 477 8.36 -27.03 15.01
N GLY A 478 7.62 -27.28 16.10
CA GLY A 478 6.95 -26.25 16.89
C GLY A 478 5.90 -25.46 16.09
N TRP A 479 5.29 -26.10 15.10
CA TRP A 479 4.29 -25.46 14.24
C TRP A 479 3.00 -25.13 15.01
N LYS A 480 2.33 -24.04 14.60
CA LYS A 480 1.02 -23.64 15.12
C LYS A 480 0.04 -23.32 13.97
N PRO A 481 -1.25 -23.64 14.12
CA PRO A 481 -2.27 -23.37 13.11
C PRO A 481 -2.60 -21.89 13.03
N ASP A 482 -2.74 -21.40 11.81
CA ASP A 482 -3.04 -19.99 11.51
C ASP A 482 -4.53 -19.64 11.68
N SER A 483 -5.42 -20.65 11.75
CA SER A 483 -6.87 -20.46 11.81
C SER A 483 -7.57 -21.54 12.63
N GLU A 484 -8.76 -21.23 13.14
CA GLU A 484 -9.60 -22.20 13.87
C GLU A 484 -10.03 -23.39 13.01
N ALA A 485 -10.31 -23.19 11.72
CA ALA A 485 -10.70 -24.26 10.80
C ALA A 485 -9.60 -25.33 10.61
N THR A 486 -8.33 -24.96 10.84
CA THR A 486 -7.17 -25.86 10.78
C THR A 486 -6.87 -26.54 12.11
N ARG A 487 -7.56 -26.17 13.20
CA ARG A 487 -7.41 -26.77 14.54
C ARG A 487 -8.34 -27.97 14.68
N LYS A 488 -8.29 -28.96 13.79
CA LYS A 488 -9.09 -30.18 13.97
C LYS A 488 -8.26 -31.32 14.55
N ILE A 489 -8.89 -32.13 15.39
CA ILE A 489 -8.26 -33.30 16.03
C ILE A 489 -8.92 -34.55 15.46
N TRP A 490 -8.10 -35.52 15.05
CA TRP A 490 -8.60 -36.77 14.50
C TRP A 490 -8.90 -37.79 15.59
N ILE A 491 -10.17 -38.14 15.81
CA ILE A 491 -10.57 -39.18 16.77
C ILE A 491 -10.76 -40.51 16.03
N PRO A 492 -9.94 -41.53 16.31
CA PRO A 492 -10.11 -42.86 15.72
C PRO A 492 -11.33 -43.57 16.31
N ASP A 493 -12.09 -44.30 15.50
CA ASP A 493 -13.29 -45.04 15.94
C ASP A 493 -13.04 -46.54 16.19
N GLY A 494 -11.78 -46.98 16.14
CA GLY A 494 -11.39 -48.38 16.30
C GLY A 494 -11.32 -49.18 14.98
N SER A 495 -11.66 -48.56 13.85
CA SER A 495 -11.46 -49.10 12.49
C SER A 495 -10.48 -48.23 11.67
N SER A 496 -10.42 -48.40 10.34
CA SER A 496 -9.64 -47.49 9.46
C SER A 496 -10.33 -46.13 9.26
N ASP A 497 -11.50 -45.95 9.88
CA ASP A 497 -12.27 -44.71 9.87
C ASP A 497 -12.14 -43.95 11.20
N GLY A 498 -12.51 -42.66 11.16
CA GLY A 498 -12.43 -41.75 12.27
C GLY A 498 -13.05 -40.40 11.90
N ASN A 499 -13.08 -39.47 12.86
CA ASN A 499 -13.72 -38.17 12.67
C ASN A 499 -12.83 -37.02 13.10
N TRP A 500 -12.82 -35.95 12.31
CA TRP A 500 -12.20 -34.68 12.67
C TRP A 500 -13.14 -33.88 13.58
N VAL A 501 -12.79 -33.74 14.86
CA VAL A 501 -13.58 -33.01 15.88
C VAL A 501 -12.94 -31.66 16.24
N ASP A 502 -13.73 -30.79 16.85
CA ASP A 502 -13.27 -29.48 17.31
C ASP A 502 -12.56 -29.59 18.69
N PRO A 503 -11.50 -28.79 18.94
CA PRO A 503 -10.73 -28.85 20.19
C PRO A 503 -11.53 -28.45 21.43
N ASP A 504 -12.56 -27.63 21.26
CA ASP A 504 -13.41 -27.13 22.35
C ASP A 504 -14.27 -28.24 22.98
N ASP A 505 -14.61 -29.25 22.18
CA ASP A 505 -15.31 -30.47 22.59
C ASP A 505 -14.36 -31.51 23.24
N CYS A 506 -13.07 -31.19 23.32
CA CYS A 506 -12.03 -32.07 23.83
C CYS A 506 -11.46 -31.59 25.18
N VAL A 507 -11.09 -32.54 26.02
CA VAL A 507 -10.25 -32.32 27.20
C VAL A 507 -9.11 -33.33 27.23
N LEU A 508 -7.98 -32.95 27.80
CA LEU A 508 -6.87 -33.91 27.96
C LEU A 508 -7.22 -34.98 28.99
N HIS A 509 -7.79 -34.55 30.13
CA HIS A 509 -8.05 -35.40 31.29
C HIS A 509 -9.40 -35.07 31.95
N ASP A 510 -10.05 -36.11 32.49
CA ASP A 510 -11.20 -36.00 33.39
C ASP A 510 -10.94 -36.82 34.66
N LYS A 511 -10.53 -36.15 35.74
CA LYS A 511 -10.10 -36.81 36.99
C LYS A 511 -11.25 -37.35 37.83
N ASP A 512 -12.41 -36.72 37.72
CA ASP A 512 -13.59 -37.02 38.53
C ASP A 512 -14.59 -37.92 37.74
N ASP A 513 -14.26 -38.25 36.48
CA ASP A 513 -15.02 -39.09 35.52
C ASP A 513 -16.49 -38.66 35.37
N LEU A 514 -16.73 -37.34 35.39
CA LEU A 514 -18.07 -36.74 35.32
C LEU A 514 -18.50 -36.42 33.88
N PHE A 515 -17.56 -36.33 32.93
CA PHE A 515 -17.77 -35.70 31.62
C PHE A 515 -17.63 -36.63 30.41
N GLY A 516 -17.34 -37.91 30.60
CA GLY A 516 -17.08 -38.86 29.50
C GLY A 516 -18.23 -39.07 28.50
N SER A 517 -19.44 -38.59 28.81
CA SER A 517 -20.60 -38.60 27.90
C SER A 517 -20.82 -37.27 27.15
N GLN A 518 -20.09 -36.21 27.51
CA GLN A 518 -20.26 -34.85 26.99
C GLN A 518 -19.00 -34.32 26.28
N LEU A 519 -17.80 -34.78 26.66
CA LEU A 519 -16.52 -34.31 26.12
C LEU A 519 -15.64 -35.48 25.66
N TYR A 520 -14.83 -35.26 24.62
CA TYR A 520 -13.81 -36.22 24.17
C TYR A 520 -12.56 -36.14 25.04
N VAL A 521 -12.26 -37.22 25.77
CA VAL A 521 -11.07 -37.29 26.63
C VAL A 521 -9.90 -37.87 25.83
N LEU A 522 -8.94 -37.03 25.45
CA LEU A 522 -7.91 -37.37 24.44
C LEU A 522 -6.88 -38.42 24.93
N ASP A 523 -6.63 -38.50 26.24
CA ASP A 523 -5.72 -39.50 26.81
C ASP A 523 -6.22 -40.95 26.67
N LYS A 524 -7.50 -41.14 26.29
CA LYS A 524 -8.08 -42.45 25.94
C LYS A 524 -7.74 -42.91 24.52
N TYR A 525 -7.32 -42.01 23.62
CA TYR A 525 -7.08 -42.31 22.20
C TYR A 525 -5.60 -42.23 21.80
N TYR A 526 -4.83 -41.37 22.46
CA TYR A 526 -3.42 -41.15 22.16
C TYR A 526 -2.56 -41.60 23.34
N GLU A 527 -1.98 -42.80 23.23
CA GLU A 527 -1.11 -43.39 24.27
C GLU A 527 0.19 -42.60 24.50
N ASN A 528 0.68 -41.91 23.47
CA ASN A 528 1.93 -41.15 23.52
C ASN A 528 1.71 -39.74 24.09
N GLU A 529 2.55 -39.33 25.05
CA GLU A 529 2.52 -37.96 25.59
C GLU A 529 2.81 -36.88 24.54
N VAL A 530 3.45 -37.23 23.42
CA VAL A 530 3.91 -36.27 22.40
C VAL A 530 2.71 -35.61 21.67
N PRO A 531 1.76 -36.35 21.07
CA PRO A 531 0.51 -35.77 20.57
C PRO A 531 -0.29 -35.01 21.63
N LEU A 532 -0.40 -35.53 22.86
CA LEU A 532 -1.15 -34.85 23.93
C LEU A 532 -0.55 -33.48 24.29
N ARG A 533 0.77 -33.38 24.39
CA ARG A 533 1.48 -32.10 24.58
C ARG A 533 1.28 -31.15 23.40
N PHE A 534 1.29 -31.68 22.18
CA PHE A 534 0.99 -30.91 20.98
C PHE A 534 -0.43 -30.34 21.03
N PHE A 535 -1.45 -31.14 21.32
CA PHE A 535 -2.84 -30.66 21.39
C PHE A 535 -3.05 -29.60 22.48
N SER A 536 -2.43 -29.78 23.64
CA SER A 536 -2.48 -28.76 24.70
C SER A 536 -1.81 -27.44 24.31
N THR A 537 -0.63 -27.52 23.70
CA THR A 537 0.24 -26.35 23.44
C THR A 537 -0.14 -25.61 22.16
N VAL A 538 -0.63 -26.35 21.16
CA VAL A 538 -0.83 -25.87 19.80
C VAL A 538 -2.31 -25.69 19.46
N PHE A 539 -3.18 -26.59 19.92
CA PHE A 539 -4.63 -26.49 19.73
C PHE A 539 -5.36 -25.95 20.95
N GLU A 540 -4.64 -25.57 22.00
CA GLU A 540 -5.19 -24.96 23.22
C GLU A 540 -6.25 -25.84 23.91
N VAL A 541 -6.19 -27.17 23.68
CA VAL A 541 -7.09 -28.12 24.32
C VAL A 541 -6.95 -28.01 25.83
N ARG A 542 -8.10 -27.84 26.49
CA ARG A 542 -8.17 -27.65 27.93
C ARG A 542 -7.68 -28.90 28.65
N SER A 543 -6.82 -28.71 29.63
CA SER A 543 -6.27 -29.85 30.39
C SER A 543 -7.34 -30.56 31.22
N ASN A 544 -8.31 -29.82 31.78
CA ASN A 544 -9.40 -30.34 32.59
C ASN A 544 -10.70 -29.54 32.31
N PRO A 545 -11.89 -30.07 32.68
CA PRO A 545 -13.16 -29.36 32.56
C PRO A 545 -13.22 -28.03 33.35
N SER A 546 -13.99 -27.07 32.83
CA SER A 546 -14.16 -25.71 33.34
C SER A 546 -15.39 -25.55 34.24
N LEU A 547 -15.48 -24.43 34.95
CA LEU A 547 -16.64 -24.10 35.79
C LEU A 547 -17.95 -24.03 35.00
N ASP A 548 -17.91 -23.61 33.73
CA ASP A 548 -19.08 -23.60 32.85
C ASP A 548 -19.58 -25.02 32.57
N ASP A 549 -18.67 -25.98 32.36
CA ASP A 549 -19.02 -27.39 32.17
C ASP A 549 -19.66 -27.95 33.45
N TYR A 550 -19.10 -27.64 34.63
CA TYR A 550 -19.67 -28.01 35.92
C TYR A 550 -21.06 -27.39 36.15
N CYS A 551 -21.27 -26.11 35.79
CA CYS A 551 -22.60 -25.48 35.88
C CYS A 551 -23.61 -26.11 34.92
N THR A 552 -23.16 -26.55 33.74
CA THR A 552 -24.01 -27.22 32.75
C THR A 552 -24.48 -28.56 33.28
N ILE A 553 -23.56 -29.34 33.87
CA ILE A 553 -23.93 -30.58 34.59
C ILE A 553 -24.91 -30.29 35.74
N TRP A 554 -24.65 -29.25 36.56
CA TRP A 554 -25.55 -28.92 37.67
C TRP A 554 -26.96 -28.53 37.19
N ASN A 555 -27.09 -27.79 36.10
CA ASN A 555 -28.39 -27.47 35.50
C ASN A 555 -29.11 -28.73 35.00
N ASN A 556 -28.39 -29.68 34.42
CA ASN A 556 -28.94 -30.97 34.03
C ASN A 556 -29.46 -31.73 35.27
N TRP A 557 -28.76 -31.64 36.40
CA TRP A 557 -29.23 -32.19 37.67
C TRP A 557 -30.49 -31.48 38.21
N GLU A 558 -30.51 -30.14 38.23
CA GLU A 558 -31.67 -29.35 38.70
C GLU A 558 -32.96 -29.63 37.91
N THR A 559 -32.83 -29.89 36.61
CA THR A 559 -33.93 -30.16 35.67
C THR A 559 -34.38 -31.62 35.71
N SER A 560 -33.45 -32.56 35.89
CA SER A 560 -33.77 -33.99 36.01
C SER A 560 -34.62 -34.33 37.24
N GLY A 561 -34.51 -33.54 38.32
CA GLY A 561 -35.16 -33.81 39.60
C GLY A 561 -34.64 -35.05 40.33
N ALA A 562 -33.54 -35.63 39.84
CA ALA A 562 -32.91 -36.80 40.44
C ALA A 562 -32.25 -36.45 41.78
N LYS A 563 -32.18 -37.44 42.67
CA LYS A 563 -31.41 -37.33 43.92
C LYS A 563 -29.92 -37.40 43.59
N LEU A 564 -29.16 -36.43 44.08
CA LEU A 564 -27.71 -36.44 43.93
C LEU A 564 -27.05 -37.35 44.96
N SER A 565 -26.02 -38.07 44.54
CA SER A 565 -25.13 -38.76 45.46
C SER A 565 -24.30 -37.74 46.25
N ASN A 566 -23.83 -38.15 47.43
CA ASN A 566 -22.89 -37.32 48.20
C ASN A 566 -21.59 -37.09 47.42
N ASP A 567 -21.12 -38.05 46.63
CA ASP A 567 -19.86 -37.94 45.88
C ASP A 567 -19.95 -36.94 44.72
N GLU A 568 -21.05 -36.94 43.95
CA GLU A 568 -21.31 -35.95 42.90
C GLU A 568 -21.41 -34.53 43.49
N CYS A 569 -22.15 -34.40 44.59
CA CYS A 569 -22.30 -33.12 45.29
C CYS A 569 -20.96 -32.64 45.87
N CYS A 570 -20.15 -33.55 46.43
CA CYS A 570 -18.81 -33.24 46.93
C CYS A 570 -17.82 -32.91 45.81
N ALA A 571 -17.88 -33.59 44.67
CA ALA A 571 -17.04 -33.30 43.51
C ALA A 571 -17.33 -31.89 42.98
N PHE A 572 -18.61 -31.53 42.84
CA PHE A 572 -19.04 -30.18 42.43
C PHE A 572 -18.60 -29.11 43.43
N TRP A 573 -18.99 -29.21 44.70
CA TRP A 573 -18.64 -28.19 45.70
C TRP A 573 -17.14 -28.18 46.03
N GLY A 574 -16.46 -29.32 45.91
CA GLY A 574 -15.01 -29.44 45.99
C GLY A 574 -14.30 -28.75 44.83
N TYR A 575 -14.84 -28.82 43.61
CA TYR A 575 -14.37 -28.03 42.49
C TYR A 575 -14.61 -26.53 42.72
N VAL A 576 -15.83 -26.14 43.11
CA VAL A 576 -16.20 -24.75 43.37
C VAL A 576 -15.31 -24.11 44.44
N LYS A 577 -15.03 -24.83 45.53
CA LYS A 577 -14.15 -24.34 46.59
C LYS A 577 -12.70 -24.20 46.12
N ARG A 578 -12.17 -25.19 45.38
CA ARG A 578 -10.81 -25.11 44.82
C ARG A 578 -10.64 -23.89 43.90
N HIS A 579 -11.71 -23.48 43.24
CA HIS A 579 -11.73 -22.35 42.29
C HIS A 579 -12.57 -21.17 42.82
N GLN A 580 -12.66 -21.01 44.14
CA GLN A 580 -13.47 -19.96 44.77
C GLN A 580 -12.90 -18.58 44.41
N SER A 581 -13.77 -17.72 43.87
CA SER A 581 -13.48 -16.32 43.59
C SER A 581 -14.78 -15.51 43.61
N SER A 582 -14.71 -14.19 43.79
CA SER A 582 -15.89 -13.33 43.72
C SER A 582 -16.64 -13.47 42.38
N LYS A 583 -15.92 -13.78 41.28
CA LYS A 583 -16.52 -14.02 39.96
C LYS A 583 -17.26 -15.36 39.93
N THR A 584 -16.63 -16.43 40.42
CA THR A 584 -17.22 -17.78 40.58
C THR A 584 -18.52 -17.67 41.38
N GLU A 585 -18.49 -16.98 42.52
CA GLU A 585 -19.65 -16.81 43.42
C GLU A 585 -20.79 -16.03 42.75
N LYS A 586 -20.52 -14.89 42.10
CA LYS A 586 -21.55 -14.14 41.35
C LYS A 586 -22.17 -14.97 40.23
N MET A 587 -21.36 -15.78 39.55
CA MET A 587 -21.84 -16.64 38.47
C MET A 587 -22.75 -17.75 39.02
N LEU A 588 -22.34 -18.41 40.09
CA LEU A 588 -23.15 -19.41 40.78
C LEU A 588 -24.43 -18.79 41.34
N ALA A 589 -24.38 -17.61 41.96
CA ALA A 589 -25.54 -16.87 42.46
C ALA A 589 -26.61 -16.65 41.38
N LYS A 590 -26.17 -16.39 40.14
CA LYS A 590 -27.06 -16.17 38.99
C LYS A 590 -27.58 -17.48 38.40
N ARG A 591 -26.71 -18.47 38.22
CA ARG A 591 -27.03 -19.71 37.48
C ARG A 591 -27.70 -20.77 38.33
N LEU A 592 -27.32 -20.90 39.60
CA LEU A 592 -27.94 -21.85 40.51
C LEU A 592 -29.32 -21.33 40.92
N VAL A 593 -30.35 -22.10 40.63
CA VAL A 593 -31.73 -21.80 41.04
C VAL A 593 -32.06 -22.58 42.30
N LYS A 594 -31.57 -23.82 42.39
CA LYS A 594 -31.80 -24.70 43.52
C LYS A 594 -30.49 -25.03 44.25
N LEU A 595 -30.55 -25.08 45.56
CA LEU A 595 -29.43 -25.36 46.45
C LEU A 595 -29.67 -26.62 47.27
N PRO A 596 -28.59 -27.31 47.66
CA PRO A 596 -28.71 -28.51 48.48
C PRO A 596 -29.23 -28.15 49.88
N VAL A 597 -30.23 -28.88 50.36
CA VAL A 597 -30.83 -28.70 51.70
C VAL A 597 -30.50 -29.85 52.64
N ASP A 598 -30.43 -29.53 53.93
CA ASP A 598 -30.17 -30.53 54.97
C ASP A 598 -31.42 -31.37 55.22
N SER A 599 -31.58 -32.46 54.47
CA SER A 599 -32.71 -33.40 54.54
C SER A 599 -32.44 -34.64 55.39
N GLY A 600 -31.34 -34.69 56.16
CA GLY A 600 -30.94 -35.89 56.89
C GLY A 600 -30.31 -36.96 55.99
N SER A 601 -30.69 -38.24 56.15
CA SER A 601 -30.00 -39.40 55.55
C SER A 601 -30.40 -39.80 54.12
N ASP A 602 -31.44 -39.22 53.53
CA ASP A 602 -32.12 -39.77 52.33
C ASP A 602 -31.62 -39.22 50.97
N GLY A 603 -30.33 -38.87 50.90
CA GLY A 603 -29.68 -38.25 49.73
C GLY A 603 -29.82 -36.73 49.72
N VAL A 604 -29.10 -36.07 48.80
CA VAL A 604 -29.10 -34.59 48.72
C VAL A 604 -30.21 -34.11 47.80
N LEU A 605 -31.14 -33.33 48.36
CA LEU A 605 -32.24 -32.69 47.63
C LEU A 605 -31.91 -31.24 47.31
N LEU A 606 -32.42 -30.74 46.18
CA LEU A 606 -32.22 -29.37 45.73
C LEU A 606 -33.53 -28.55 45.85
N PHE A 607 -33.55 -27.51 46.70
CA PHE A 607 -34.69 -26.59 46.88
C PHE A 607 -34.38 -25.17 46.42
N ASN A 608 -35.42 -24.37 46.18
CA ASN A 608 -35.29 -22.99 45.73
C ASN A 608 -34.44 -22.17 46.71
N LYS A 609 -33.37 -21.54 46.19
CA LYS A 609 -32.42 -20.76 47.00
C LYS A 609 -33.06 -19.65 47.84
N HIS A 610 -34.23 -19.13 47.45
CA HIS A 610 -34.91 -18.04 48.18
C HIS A 610 -35.64 -18.50 49.44
N ASP A 611 -35.88 -19.81 49.57
CA ASP A 611 -36.56 -20.45 50.71
C ASP A 611 -35.61 -21.22 51.63
N VAL A 612 -34.31 -21.12 51.37
CA VAL A 612 -33.25 -21.72 52.20
C VAL A 612 -32.49 -20.59 52.90
N PHE A 613 -32.18 -20.77 54.18
CA PHE A 613 -31.63 -19.73 55.05
C PHE A 613 -30.33 -20.16 55.74
N ILE A 614 -29.52 -19.16 56.11
CA ILE A 614 -28.40 -19.28 57.03
C ILE A 614 -28.89 -18.90 58.43
N GLY A 615 -28.88 -19.85 59.37
CA GLY A 615 -29.27 -19.57 60.75
C GLY A 615 -28.14 -18.91 61.56
N ASP A 616 -28.08 -17.57 61.52
CA ASP A 616 -27.06 -16.72 62.13
C ASP A 616 -27.44 -16.18 63.53
N ASP A 617 -28.72 -15.92 63.77
CA ASP A 617 -29.27 -15.72 65.12
C ASP A 617 -29.73 -17.07 65.65
N LEU A 618 -28.97 -17.61 66.61
CA LEU A 618 -29.26 -18.92 67.17
C LEU A 618 -30.53 -18.94 68.02
N GLN A 619 -30.84 -17.85 68.73
CA GLN A 619 -32.07 -17.76 69.54
C GLN A 619 -33.29 -17.79 68.63
N LEU A 620 -33.28 -16.99 67.55
CA LEU A 620 -34.35 -17.00 66.56
C LEU A 620 -34.40 -18.32 65.76
N LYS A 621 -33.25 -18.89 65.38
CA LYS A 621 -33.18 -20.12 64.57
C LYS A 621 -33.87 -21.29 65.25
N ASP A 622 -33.60 -21.49 66.53
CA ASP A 622 -34.20 -22.58 67.30
C ASP A 622 -35.72 -22.42 67.39
N HIS A 623 -36.21 -21.18 67.53
CA HIS A 623 -37.65 -20.90 67.47
C HIS A 623 -38.27 -21.27 66.11
N PHE A 624 -37.60 -21.06 64.97
CA PHE A 624 -38.13 -21.38 63.63
C PHE A 624 -38.03 -22.86 63.23
N VAL A 625 -36.97 -23.57 63.61
CA VAL A 625 -36.82 -25.01 63.31
C VAL A 625 -37.97 -25.83 63.90
N LEU A 626 -38.36 -25.54 65.14
CA LEU A 626 -39.41 -26.27 65.85
C LEU A 626 -40.82 -26.11 65.24
N HIS A 627 -41.04 -25.07 64.43
CA HIS A 627 -42.37 -24.68 63.93
C HIS A 627 -42.52 -24.85 62.40
N SER A 628 -41.56 -25.47 61.68
CA SER A 628 -41.58 -25.64 60.21
C SER A 628 -41.69 -27.10 59.74
N PRO A 629 -42.48 -27.42 58.67
CA PRO A 629 -42.64 -28.78 58.14
C PRO A 629 -41.62 -29.21 57.06
N HIS A 630 -40.80 -28.30 56.52
CA HIS A 630 -39.78 -28.60 55.50
C HIS A 630 -38.40 -28.11 55.96
N PRO A 631 -37.29 -28.71 55.46
CA PRO A 631 -35.95 -28.20 55.69
C PRO A 631 -35.82 -26.76 55.19
N LEU A 632 -35.46 -25.84 56.10
CA LEU A 632 -35.29 -24.41 55.81
C LEU A 632 -33.82 -23.99 55.72
N PHE A 633 -32.88 -24.90 55.96
CA PHE A 633 -31.46 -24.57 56.10
C PHE A 633 -30.59 -25.33 55.11
N VAL A 634 -29.53 -24.67 54.64
CA VAL A 634 -28.56 -25.19 53.66
C VAL A 634 -27.86 -26.47 54.13
N TRP A 635 -27.56 -27.37 53.17
CA TRP A 635 -26.83 -28.62 53.39
C TRP A 635 -25.34 -28.42 53.68
N TYR A 636 -24.77 -29.31 54.49
CA TYR A 636 -23.33 -29.42 54.73
C TYR A 636 -22.91 -30.91 54.70
N PRO A 637 -21.70 -31.23 54.18
CA PRO A 637 -21.20 -32.60 54.22
C PRO A 637 -21.06 -33.09 55.67
N GLN A 638 -21.56 -34.30 55.93
CA GLN A 638 -21.45 -34.96 57.24
C GLN A 638 -20.72 -36.32 57.09
N PRO A 639 -19.55 -36.50 57.73
CA PRO A 639 -18.79 -35.49 58.49
C PRO A 639 -18.22 -34.39 57.59
N SER A 640 -17.83 -33.25 58.17
CA SER A 640 -17.18 -32.18 57.42
C SER A 640 -15.89 -32.68 56.78
N LEU A 641 -15.75 -32.53 55.47
CA LEU A 641 -14.53 -32.91 54.75
C LEU A 641 -13.46 -31.83 54.91
N PRO A 642 -12.16 -32.18 55.03
CA PRO A 642 -11.07 -31.19 54.99
C PRO A 642 -11.05 -30.40 53.67
N SER A 643 -11.40 -31.08 52.58
CA SER A 643 -11.56 -30.47 51.26
C SER A 643 -12.76 -29.53 51.20
N LEU A 644 -13.74 -29.60 52.10
CA LEU A 644 -14.92 -28.72 52.13
C LEU A 644 -15.39 -28.38 53.57
N PRO A 645 -14.68 -27.47 54.29
CA PRO A 645 -15.04 -27.07 55.65
C PRO A 645 -16.35 -26.30 55.72
N ARG A 646 -17.14 -26.57 56.76
CA ARG A 646 -18.45 -25.94 57.01
C ARG A 646 -18.42 -24.41 56.94
N THR A 647 -17.46 -23.76 57.61
CA THR A 647 -17.38 -22.28 57.66
C THR A 647 -17.20 -21.66 56.27
N LYS A 648 -16.37 -22.29 55.43
CA LYS A 648 -16.12 -21.85 54.06
C LYS A 648 -17.32 -22.09 53.16
N LEU A 649 -18.03 -23.20 53.35
CA LEU A 649 -19.27 -23.45 52.62
C LEU A 649 -20.40 -22.49 53.05
N THR A 650 -20.49 -22.11 54.33
CA THR A 650 -21.44 -21.08 54.81
C THR A 650 -21.16 -19.71 54.18
N GLU A 651 -19.89 -19.34 54.08
CA GLU A 651 -19.47 -18.11 53.40
C GLU A 651 -19.86 -18.15 51.91
N LEU A 652 -19.61 -19.28 51.23
CA LEU A 652 -20.06 -19.49 49.85
C LEU A 652 -21.58 -19.35 49.70
N TYR A 653 -22.38 -19.98 50.58
CA TYR A 653 -23.83 -19.84 50.54
C TYR A 653 -24.28 -18.38 50.70
N ARG A 654 -23.66 -17.63 51.61
CA ARG A 654 -23.96 -16.20 51.78
C ARG A 654 -23.64 -15.42 50.50
N ASN A 655 -22.49 -15.69 49.90
CA ASN A 655 -22.01 -15.00 48.70
C ASN A 655 -22.87 -15.32 47.46
N ILE A 656 -23.51 -16.50 47.41
CA ILE A 656 -24.44 -16.85 46.34
C ILE A 656 -25.89 -16.38 46.58
N GLY A 657 -26.14 -15.61 47.65
CA GLY A 657 -27.42 -14.92 47.89
C GLY A 657 -28.38 -15.63 48.85
N VAL A 658 -27.90 -16.61 49.62
CA VAL A 658 -28.69 -17.22 50.69
C VAL A 658 -28.81 -16.22 51.85
N ARG A 659 -30.04 -15.90 52.26
CA ARG A 659 -30.33 -14.90 53.29
C ARG A 659 -30.02 -15.41 54.68
N THR A 660 -29.61 -14.50 55.57
CA THR A 660 -29.54 -14.76 57.00
C THR A 660 -30.93 -14.70 57.63
N LEU A 661 -31.09 -15.38 58.76
CA LEU A 661 -32.35 -15.43 59.47
C LEU A 661 -32.67 -14.07 60.12
N SER A 662 -31.70 -13.47 60.82
CA SER A 662 -31.86 -12.20 61.55
C SER A 662 -32.32 -11.05 60.65
N GLY A 663 -31.78 -10.96 59.44
CA GLY A 663 -32.14 -9.94 58.46
C GLY A 663 -33.43 -10.23 57.68
N SER A 664 -34.02 -11.41 57.85
CA SER A 664 -35.24 -11.82 57.14
C SER A 664 -36.50 -11.71 58.00
N VAL A 665 -36.38 -11.38 59.29
CA VAL A 665 -37.51 -11.25 60.21
C VAL A 665 -37.97 -9.79 60.37
N GLN A 666 -39.28 -9.54 60.46
CA GLN A 666 -39.85 -8.19 60.69
C GLN A 666 -40.30 -8.00 62.15
N LYS A 667 -40.06 -6.81 62.71
CA LYS A 667 -40.31 -6.43 64.12
C LYS A 667 -41.49 -5.43 64.24
N GLU A 668 -42.43 -5.62 65.17
CA GLU A 668 -43.60 -4.73 65.40
C GLU A 668 -43.69 -4.24 66.88
N GLU A 669 -43.94 -2.92 67.12
CA GLU A 669 -43.97 -2.21 68.44
C GLU A 669 -45.39 -1.68 68.84
N SER A 670 -45.69 -1.55 70.15
CA SER A 670 -47.03 -1.16 70.67
C SER A 670 -47.06 0.22 71.38
N SER A 671 -48.10 1.05 71.18
CA SER A 671 -48.01 2.53 71.29
C SER A 671 -48.80 3.28 72.39
N SER A 672 -49.30 2.68 73.48
CA SER A 672 -50.18 3.41 74.44
C SER A 672 -49.52 3.78 75.78
N THR A 673 -49.48 5.07 76.13
CA THR A 673 -49.17 5.54 77.50
C THR A 673 -50.07 6.72 77.89
N TYR A 674 -51.39 6.53 77.87
CA TYR A 674 -52.34 7.49 78.47
C TYR A 674 -52.70 7.03 79.89
N GLY A 675 -52.50 7.88 80.90
CA GLY A 675 -53.07 7.71 82.23
C GLY A 675 -52.11 7.37 83.38
N LEU A 676 -50.79 7.40 83.19
CA LEU A 676 -49.85 7.17 84.28
C LEU A 676 -49.68 8.43 85.16
N GLU A 677 -49.58 8.26 86.48
CA GLU A 677 -49.19 9.31 87.43
C GLU A 677 -47.75 9.75 87.13
N LEU A 678 -47.62 10.76 86.27
CA LEU A 678 -46.32 11.28 85.87
C LEU A 678 -45.79 12.18 86.99
N LYS A 679 -44.88 11.66 87.80
CA LYS A 679 -44.11 12.48 88.75
C LYS A 679 -43.01 13.22 87.98
N GLN A 680 -43.08 14.54 87.95
CA GLN A 680 -41.99 15.36 87.42
C GLN A 680 -40.82 15.32 88.40
N VAL A 681 -39.65 14.93 87.90
CA VAL A 681 -38.40 14.85 88.68
C VAL A 681 -37.37 15.80 88.11
N ASN A 682 -36.40 16.21 88.94
CA ASN A 682 -35.33 17.06 88.46
C ASN A 682 -34.43 16.27 87.51
N PRO A 683 -34.01 16.82 86.37
CA PRO A 683 -33.14 16.13 85.42
C PRO A 683 -31.84 15.57 86.05
N SER A 684 -31.34 16.20 87.11
CA SER A 684 -30.20 15.72 87.90
C SER A 684 -30.44 14.35 88.56
N ASP A 685 -31.68 14.03 88.92
CA ASP A 685 -32.05 12.76 89.58
C ASP A 685 -31.95 11.57 88.62
N VAL A 686 -32.01 11.84 87.31
CA VAL A 686 -31.83 10.84 86.23
C VAL A 686 -30.47 11.03 85.53
N LEU A 687 -29.55 11.69 86.23
CA LEU A 687 -28.16 11.88 85.83
C LEU A 687 -27.96 12.70 84.55
N ILE A 688 -28.90 13.59 84.22
CA ILE A 688 -28.69 14.64 83.22
C ILE A 688 -27.94 15.79 83.91
N VAL A 689 -26.63 15.62 84.04
CA VAL A 689 -25.72 16.51 84.79
C VAL A 689 -24.60 17.04 83.91
N ARG A 690 -23.84 18.03 84.41
CA ARG A 690 -22.74 18.68 83.68
C ARG A 690 -21.76 17.68 83.06
N GLY A 691 -21.43 16.60 83.77
CA GLY A 691 -20.57 15.52 83.25
C GLY A 691 -21.15 14.78 82.04
N LEU A 692 -22.48 14.52 81.97
CA LEU A 692 -23.10 13.94 80.79
C LEU A 692 -23.01 14.90 79.61
N ILE A 693 -23.31 16.19 79.81
CA ILE A 693 -23.25 17.19 78.74
C ILE A 693 -21.81 17.38 78.26
N ARG A 694 -20.83 17.36 79.17
CA ARG A 694 -19.40 17.37 78.85
C ARG A 694 -19.00 16.14 78.02
N LEU A 695 -19.50 14.95 78.37
CA LEU A 695 -19.27 13.71 77.64
C LEU A 695 -19.85 13.78 76.22
N LEU A 696 -21.09 14.27 76.11
CA LEU A 696 -21.76 14.45 74.83
C LEU A 696 -21.02 15.47 73.98
N LEU A 697 -20.71 16.67 74.49
CA LEU A 697 -19.97 17.69 73.73
C LEU A 697 -18.61 17.18 73.26
N GLY A 698 -17.86 16.47 74.11
CA GLY A 698 -16.58 15.86 73.72
C GLY A 698 -16.72 14.79 72.62
N PHE A 699 -17.78 13.98 72.67
CA PHE A 699 -18.06 12.99 71.62
C PHE A 699 -18.56 13.65 70.32
N LEU A 700 -19.41 14.67 70.42
CA LEU A 700 -19.92 15.42 69.27
C LEU A 700 -18.80 16.25 68.59
N ALA A 701 -17.84 16.75 69.37
CA ALA A 701 -16.67 17.48 68.90
C ALA A 701 -15.61 16.59 68.25
N GLY A 702 -15.43 15.37 68.77
CA GLY A 702 -14.44 14.43 68.25
C GLY A 702 -14.94 13.64 67.04
N PRO A 703 -15.51 12.43 67.22
CA PRO A 703 -15.95 11.54 66.15
C PRO A 703 -16.84 12.18 65.10
N LEU A 704 -17.66 13.14 65.50
CA LEU A 704 -18.66 13.77 64.64
C LEU A 704 -18.22 15.12 64.08
N THR A 705 -17.09 15.67 64.56
CA THR A 705 -16.49 16.96 64.17
C THR A 705 -17.52 18.08 63.97
N MET A 706 -18.55 18.12 64.81
CA MET A 706 -19.64 19.07 64.67
C MET A 706 -19.16 20.47 65.02
N GLU A 707 -19.61 21.50 64.31
CA GLU A 707 -19.33 22.91 64.64
C GLU A 707 -19.91 23.29 66.00
N ALA A 708 -19.28 24.22 66.72
CA ALA A 708 -19.64 24.54 68.11
C ALA A 708 -21.12 24.91 68.28
N GLY A 709 -21.67 25.72 67.36
CA GLY A 709 -23.09 26.09 67.40
C GLY A 709 -24.04 24.91 67.20
N GLU A 710 -23.66 23.88 66.44
CA GLU A 710 -24.46 22.67 66.26
C GLU A 710 -24.34 21.71 67.44
N ARG A 711 -23.15 21.57 68.02
CA ARG A 711 -22.93 20.78 69.24
C ARG A 711 -23.80 21.30 70.38
N HIS A 712 -23.78 22.62 70.59
CA HIS A 712 -24.58 23.27 71.61
C HIS A 712 -26.07 23.04 71.36
N LYS A 713 -26.56 23.18 70.11
CA LYS A 713 -27.96 22.87 69.76
C LYS A 713 -28.34 21.41 70.02
N ALA A 714 -27.47 20.45 69.70
CA ALA A 714 -27.74 19.02 69.86
C ALA A 714 -27.92 18.65 71.35
N VAL A 715 -27.13 19.24 72.24
CA VAL A 715 -27.28 19.02 73.69
C VAL A 715 -28.32 19.94 74.33
N GLN A 716 -28.70 21.05 73.68
CA GLN A 716 -29.72 21.99 74.18
C GLN A 716 -31.06 21.29 74.41
N GLY A 717 -31.45 20.34 73.54
CA GLY A 717 -32.69 19.59 73.68
C GLY A 717 -32.72 18.70 74.94
N LEU A 718 -31.56 18.22 75.38
CA LEU A 718 -31.42 17.45 76.62
C LEU A 718 -31.37 18.37 77.85
N LEU A 719 -30.73 19.55 77.74
CA LEU A 719 -30.70 20.57 78.80
C LEU A 719 -32.09 21.16 79.11
N ASN A 720 -32.97 21.22 78.12
CA ASN A 720 -34.32 21.76 78.25
C ASN A 720 -35.40 20.69 78.55
N VAL A 721 -35.01 19.42 78.78
CA VAL A 721 -35.96 18.30 78.89
C VAL A 721 -36.73 18.30 80.22
N THR A 722 -37.99 17.84 80.18
CA THR A 722 -38.77 17.50 81.38
C THR A 722 -38.81 15.98 81.56
N VAL A 723 -38.53 15.49 82.77
CA VAL A 723 -38.38 14.04 83.03
C VAL A 723 -39.57 13.50 83.83
N PHE A 724 -40.09 12.33 83.40
CA PHE A 724 -41.22 11.63 84.02
C PHE A 724 -40.93 10.14 84.28
N GLU A 725 -41.42 9.63 85.41
CA GLU A 725 -41.22 8.26 85.89
C GLU A 725 -42.49 7.38 85.69
N THR A 726 -42.33 6.09 85.34
CA THR A 726 -43.40 5.11 85.01
C THR A 726 -43.23 3.75 85.74
N SER A 727 -44.29 2.92 85.80
CA SER A 727 -44.32 1.67 86.58
C SER A 727 -44.12 0.34 85.82
N GLU A 728 -44.27 0.23 84.47
CA GLU A 728 -44.17 -1.04 83.70
C GLU A 728 -43.45 -0.94 82.31
N PRO A 729 -42.79 -2.04 81.82
CA PRO A 729 -42.10 -2.12 80.50
C PRO A 729 -42.97 -2.60 79.31
N ALA A 730 -42.57 -2.33 78.06
CA ALA A 730 -43.32 -2.63 76.82
C ALA A 730 -42.96 -3.99 76.13
N THR A 731 -43.72 -4.46 75.10
CA THR A 731 -43.52 -5.77 74.37
C THR A 731 -43.51 -5.69 72.82
N LEU A 732 -42.96 -6.73 72.16
CA LEU A 732 -42.49 -6.78 70.75
C LEU A 732 -42.76 -8.12 70.00
N SER A 733 -42.96 -8.17 68.67
CA SER A 733 -43.23 -9.39 67.85
C SER A 733 -42.33 -9.55 66.60
N TYR A 734 -42.04 -10.78 66.13
CA TYR A 734 -41.21 -11.16 64.95
C TYR A 734 -41.94 -12.04 63.91
N SER A 735 -41.76 -11.80 62.60
CA SER A 735 -42.37 -12.60 61.51
C SER A 735 -41.39 -12.92 60.35
N LEU A 736 -41.47 -14.12 59.74
CA LEU A 736 -40.62 -14.58 58.62
C LEU A 736 -41.46 -15.00 57.41
N SER A 737 -41.14 -14.46 56.23
CA SER A 737 -41.87 -14.71 54.98
C SER A 737 -41.13 -15.62 53.99
N LEU A 738 -41.80 -16.64 53.45
CA LEU A 738 -41.30 -17.55 52.41
C LEU A 738 -41.73 -17.10 51.00
N SER A 739 -41.00 -17.53 49.96
CA SER A 739 -41.28 -17.19 48.55
C SER A 739 -42.61 -17.73 48.03
N SER A 740 -43.12 -18.79 48.67
CA SER A 740 -44.47 -19.32 48.44
C SER A 740 -45.61 -18.43 48.96
N GLY A 741 -45.30 -17.36 49.71
CA GLY A 741 -46.28 -16.47 50.33
C GLY A 741 -46.71 -16.87 51.76
N LYS A 742 -46.17 -17.96 52.32
CA LYS A 742 -46.44 -18.40 53.70
C LYS A 742 -45.60 -17.59 54.71
N ILE A 743 -46.19 -17.21 55.86
CA ILE A 743 -45.56 -16.44 56.94
C ILE A 743 -45.50 -17.25 58.25
N LEU A 744 -44.40 -17.14 59.01
CA LEU A 744 -44.15 -17.79 60.31
C LEU A 744 -43.89 -16.71 61.42
N ASN A 745 -44.44 -16.80 62.65
CA ASN A 745 -44.44 -15.70 63.67
C ASN A 745 -43.94 -16.09 65.12
N VAL A 746 -43.29 -15.16 65.89
CA VAL A 746 -42.63 -15.30 67.25
C VAL A 746 -42.67 -13.96 68.14
N ARG A 747 -42.45 -13.83 69.49
CA ARG A 747 -42.60 -12.56 70.38
C ARG A 747 -41.55 -12.27 71.55
N VAL A 748 -41.23 -10.98 71.99
CA VAL A 748 -40.12 -10.40 72.92
C VAL A 748 -40.45 -9.05 73.79
N ARG A 749 -39.58 -8.39 74.69
CA ARG A 749 -39.83 -7.26 75.75
C ARG A 749 -38.89 -5.93 75.76
N GLN A 750 -39.24 -4.68 76.29
CA GLN A 750 -38.49 -3.32 76.27
C GLN A 750 -38.62 -2.31 77.51
N MET A 751 -37.60 -1.49 77.93
CA MET A 751 -37.53 -0.72 79.25
C MET A 751 -37.42 0.85 79.35
N ILE A 752 -36.78 1.64 78.45
CA ILE A 752 -36.69 3.14 78.51
C ILE A 752 -37.22 3.76 77.22
N ARG A 753 -37.68 5.03 77.27
CA ARG A 753 -38.13 5.77 76.07
C ARG A 753 -37.94 7.30 76.16
N TRP A 754 -37.28 7.91 75.18
CA TRP A 754 -37.22 9.38 75.03
C TRP A 754 -38.14 9.87 73.90
N ASP A 755 -39.08 10.75 74.21
CA ASP A 755 -39.88 11.49 73.22
C ASP A 755 -39.33 12.92 73.04
N ARG A 756 -38.66 13.11 71.91
CA ARG A 756 -37.92 14.34 71.60
C ARG A 756 -38.83 15.49 71.16
N GLU A 757 -39.95 15.22 70.49
CA GLU A 757 -40.86 16.26 69.99
C GLU A 757 -41.52 17.04 71.12
N SER A 758 -41.91 16.32 72.18
CA SER A 758 -42.52 16.92 73.37
C SER A 758 -41.50 17.34 74.43
N SER A 759 -40.20 17.07 74.21
CA SER A 759 -39.12 17.26 75.17
C SER A 759 -39.38 16.54 76.51
N LYS A 760 -39.86 15.28 76.43
CA LYS A 760 -40.21 14.42 77.57
C LYS A 760 -39.45 13.09 77.57
N LEU A 761 -38.86 12.74 78.70
CA LEU A 761 -38.19 11.44 78.90
C LEU A 761 -39.05 10.55 79.82
N TYR A 762 -39.36 9.32 79.38
CA TYR A 762 -40.06 8.30 80.16
C TYR A 762 -39.10 7.22 80.62
N THR A 763 -39.11 6.94 81.90
CA THR A 763 -38.21 5.97 82.52
C THR A 763 -38.98 5.10 83.50
N VAL A 764 -38.65 3.81 83.58
CA VAL A 764 -39.21 2.94 84.63
C VAL A 764 -38.45 3.18 85.93
N LYS A 765 -39.15 3.30 87.06
CA LYS A 765 -38.50 3.41 88.37
C LYS A 765 -37.59 2.20 88.61
N ILE A 766 -36.30 2.43 88.80
CA ILE A 766 -35.40 1.42 89.34
C ILE A 766 -35.28 1.65 90.84
N ASP A 767 -35.73 0.69 91.63
CA ASP A 767 -35.42 0.69 93.07
C ASP A 767 -33.91 0.51 93.27
N GLY A 768 -33.35 1.15 94.30
CA GLY A 768 -31.91 1.11 94.62
C GLY A 768 -31.34 -0.28 94.95
N THR A 769 -32.10 -1.36 94.75
CA THR A 769 -31.80 -2.77 95.05
C THR A 769 -31.83 -3.72 93.84
N ALA A 770 -31.83 -3.25 92.58
CA ALA A 770 -31.90 -4.10 91.38
C ALA A 770 -30.65 -5.01 91.14
N ASN A 771 -30.84 -6.22 90.54
CA ASN A 771 -29.75 -7.19 90.27
C ASN A 771 -28.94 -6.88 89.00
N GLN A 772 -27.75 -7.48 88.84
CA GLN A 772 -26.83 -7.13 87.75
C GLN A 772 -27.35 -7.44 86.34
N LYS A 773 -28.10 -8.54 86.13
CA LYS A 773 -28.69 -8.86 84.81
C LYS A 773 -29.72 -7.80 84.41
N ILE A 774 -30.59 -7.41 85.34
CA ILE A 774 -31.64 -6.41 85.12
C ILE A 774 -31.03 -5.01 84.99
N LEU A 775 -30.01 -4.68 85.81
CA LEU A 775 -29.27 -3.42 85.70
C LEU A 775 -28.57 -3.33 84.34
N LEU A 776 -28.02 -4.44 83.82
CA LEU A 776 -27.38 -4.49 82.50
C LEU A 776 -28.40 -4.37 81.36
N GLU A 777 -29.56 -5.02 81.48
CA GLU A 777 -30.68 -4.85 80.54
C GLU A 777 -31.18 -3.39 80.55
N TYR A 778 -31.32 -2.77 81.73
CA TYR A 778 -31.77 -1.39 81.88
C TYR A 778 -30.74 -0.37 81.38
N ALA A 779 -29.47 -0.50 81.75
CA ALA A 779 -28.41 0.38 81.28
C ALA A 779 -28.24 0.25 79.75
N SER A 780 -28.40 -0.95 79.19
CA SER A 780 -28.42 -1.17 77.74
C SER A 780 -29.60 -0.42 77.11
N SER A 781 -30.79 -0.46 77.73
CA SER A 781 -31.93 0.34 77.26
C SER A 781 -31.75 1.85 77.43
N PHE A 782 -31.18 2.36 78.54
CA PHE A 782 -30.95 3.80 78.78
C PHE A 782 -29.99 4.39 77.76
N SER A 783 -28.85 3.71 77.62
CA SER A 783 -27.79 4.16 76.73
C SER A 783 -28.21 4.14 75.27
N GLU A 784 -28.93 3.10 74.85
CA GLU A 784 -29.43 2.99 73.48
C GLU A 784 -30.40 4.13 73.17
N GLU A 785 -31.30 4.47 74.09
CA GLU A 785 -32.31 5.51 73.90
C GLU A 785 -31.75 6.94 73.97
N ILE A 786 -30.84 7.24 74.91
CA ILE A 786 -30.19 8.57 74.94
C ILE A 786 -29.28 8.77 73.73
N ALA A 787 -28.54 7.75 73.31
CA ALA A 787 -27.71 7.82 72.12
C ALA A 787 -28.57 8.05 70.86
N LYS A 788 -29.67 7.32 70.72
CA LYS A 788 -30.68 7.54 69.65
C LYS A 788 -31.21 8.97 69.66
N GLY A 789 -31.55 9.52 70.83
CA GLY A 789 -32.15 10.85 70.89
C GLY A 789 -31.18 12.01 70.63
N VAL A 790 -29.92 11.90 71.10
CA VAL A 790 -28.88 12.92 70.83
C VAL A 790 -28.42 12.85 69.37
N LEU A 791 -28.29 11.65 68.82
CA LEU A 791 -27.79 11.39 67.47
C LEU A 791 -28.89 10.96 66.50
N TRP A 792 -30.10 11.51 66.64
CA TRP A 792 -31.28 11.04 65.91
C TRP A 792 -31.14 11.12 64.37
N GLU A 793 -30.28 12.01 63.85
CA GLU A 793 -29.92 12.12 62.44
C GLU A 793 -28.66 11.31 62.06
N LYS A 794 -28.00 10.68 63.04
CA LYS A 794 -26.67 10.06 62.90
C LYS A 794 -26.63 8.67 63.55
N GLU A 795 -27.36 7.73 62.94
CA GLU A 795 -27.55 6.37 63.48
C GLU A 795 -26.26 5.56 63.66
N ASP A 796 -25.27 5.78 62.80
CA ASP A 796 -24.02 4.99 62.75
C ASP A 796 -23.21 5.05 64.06
N HIS A 797 -23.38 6.13 64.82
CA HIS A 797 -22.67 6.35 66.07
C HIS A 797 -23.51 6.01 67.30
N ILE A 798 -24.77 5.61 67.12
CA ILE A 798 -25.66 5.25 68.23
C ILE A 798 -25.07 4.11 69.05
N ASN A 799 -24.63 3.00 68.43
CA ASN A 799 -24.05 1.88 69.18
C ASN A 799 -22.79 2.28 69.96
N SER A 800 -21.92 3.09 69.34
CA SER A 800 -20.67 3.52 69.97
C SER A 800 -20.91 4.52 71.11
N LEU A 801 -21.79 5.50 70.89
CA LEU A 801 -22.20 6.44 71.93
C LEU A 801 -22.99 5.72 73.02
N SER A 802 -23.86 4.77 72.66
CA SER A 802 -24.61 3.93 73.59
C SER A 802 -23.65 3.15 74.48
N GLU A 803 -22.66 2.43 73.95
CA GLU A 803 -21.68 1.74 74.79
C GLU A 803 -20.90 2.71 75.70
N LEU A 804 -20.59 3.92 75.23
CA LEU A 804 -19.88 4.93 76.03
C LEU A 804 -20.76 5.55 77.12
N ILE A 805 -22.01 5.87 76.81
CA ILE A 805 -23.03 6.33 77.76
C ILE A 805 -23.30 5.22 78.76
N LYS A 806 -23.45 3.96 78.34
CA LYS A 806 -23.68 2.80 79.21
C LYS A 806 -22.55 2.68 80.23
N LEU A 807 -21.31 2.82 79.79
CA LEU A 807 -20.15 2.80 80.68
C LEU A 807 -20.11 4.02 81.61
N ALA A 808 -20.33 5.23 81.09
CA ALA A 808 -20.31 6.46 81.88
C ALA A 808 -21.49 6.56 82.87
N PHE A 809 -22.64 5.97 82.52
CA PHE A 809 -23.83 5.83 83.34
C PHE A 809 -23.53 4.96 84.56
N LEU A 810 -22.83 3.84 84.36
CA LEU A 810 -22.35 3.00 85.46
C LEU A 810 -21.33 3.73 86.36
N LEU A 811 -20.72 4.84 85.89
CA LEU A 811 -19.81 5.72 86.64
C LEU A 811 -20.48 7.02 87.16
N LYS A 812 -21.79 7.18 87.00
CA LYS A 812 -22.59 8.34 87.45
C LYS A 812 -22.19 9.71 86.86
N PHE A 813 -21.47 9.74 85.74
CA PHE A 813 -21.02 10.96 85.06
C PHE A 813 -20.20 11.93 85.93
N ASP A 814 -19.40 11.41 86.86
CA ASP A 814 -18.42 12.21 87.60
C ASP A 814 -17.48 12.97 86.63
N GLU A 815 -17.19 14.24 86.91
CA GLU A 815 -16.51 15.10 85.93
C GLU A 815 -15.04 14.75 85.69
N GLU A 816 -14.30 14.39 86.74
CA GLU A 816 -12.91 13.96 86.59
C GLU A 816 -12.84 12.61 85.86
N ALA A 817 -13.75 11.69 86.22
CA ALA A 817 -13.87 10.40 85.56
C ALA A 817 -14.31 10.54 84.09
N VAL A 818 -15.25 11.43 83.80
CA VAL A 818 -15.65 11.76 82.42
C VAL A 818 -14.50 12.43 81.67
N GLY A 819 -13.80 13.38 82.29
CA GLY A 819 -12.62 14.01 81.70
C GLY A 819 -11.53 13.00 81.34
N PHE A 820 -11.29 12.02 82.21
CA PHE A 820 -10.40 10.90 81.91
C PHE A 820 -10.97 9.98 80.83
N LEU A 821 -12.25 9.62 80.90
CA LEU A 821 -12.91 8.75 79.92
C LEU A 821 -12.84 9.36 78.52
N LEU A 822 -13.13 10.64 78.39
CA LEU A 822 -12.98 11.39 77.15
C LEU A 822 -11.53 11.30 76.64
N LYS A 823 -10.53 11.63 77.46
CA LYS A 823 -9.11 11.51 77.10
C LYS A 823 -8.73 10.08 76.69
N SER A 824 -9.22 9.06 77.40
CA SER A 824 -8.94 7.64 77.10
C SER A 824 -9.51 7.19 75.75
N LYS A 825 -10.55 7.88 75.28
CA LYS A 825 -11.15 7.70 73.96
C LYS A 825 -10.65 8.73 72.95
N ASN A 826 -9.62 9.52 73.30
CA ASN A 826 -9.06 10.63 72.52
C ASN A 826 -10.10 11.68 72.11
N LEU A 827 -11.05 11.94 73.00
CA LEU A 827 -12.08 12.96 72.87
C LEU A 827 -11.69 14.17 73.72
N GLN A 828 -12.01 15.37 73.24
CA GLN A 828 -11.77 16.60 73.97
C GLN A 828 -12.90 17.59 73.75
N VAL A 829 -13.05 18.49 74.71
CA VAL A 829 -13.99 19.60 74.69
C VAL A 829 -13.20 20.85 74.32
N PHE A 830 -13.70 21.67 73.40
CA PHE A 830 -12.99 22.85 72.93
C PHE A 830 -13.28 24.08 73.80
N VAL A 831 -12.50 25.14 73.62
CA VAL A 831 -12.59 26.34 74.48
C VAL A 831 -13.98 26.97 74.40
N GLU A 832 -14.60 26.98 73.22
CA GLU A 832 -15.96 27.49 73.01
C GLU A 832 -17.03 26.65 73.73
N ASP A 833 -16.80 25.33 73.83
CA ASP A 833 -17.68 24.41 74.55
C ASP A 833 -17.49 24.57 76.08
N GLU A 834 -16.28 24.88 76.56
CA GLU A 834 -16.03 25.18 77.97
C GLU A 834 -16.66 26.52 78.38
N GLU A 835 -16.62 27.52 77.51
CA GLU A 835 -17.34 28.78 77.70
C GLU A 835 -18.86 28.53 77.74
N PHE A 836 -19.40 27.68 76.86
CA PHE A 836 -20.81 27.28 76.88
C PHE A 836 -21.19 26.49 78.14
N LEU A 837 -20.36 25.52 78.56
CA LEU A 837 -20.58 24.76 79.80
C LEU A 837 -20.53 25.67 81.03
N SER A 838 -19.64 26.66 81.05
CA SER A 838 -19.53 27.61 82.16
C SER A 838 -20.70 28.61 82.18
N ALA A 839 -21.28 28.94 81.01
CA ALA A 839 -22.50 29.74 80.93
C ALA A 839 -23.77 28.95 81.31
N ALA A 840 -23.87 27.69 80.88
CA ALA A 840 -24.99 26.80 81.21
C ALA A 840 -24.97 26.32 82.67
N PHE A 841 -23.78 26.30 83.28
CA PHE A 841 -23.55 25.92 84.67
C PHE A 841 -22.53 26.89 85.33
N PRO A 842 -22.93 28.13 85.71
CA PRO A 842 -22.03 29.10 86.33
C PRO A 842 -21.49 28.62 87.68
N CYS A 843 -20.18 28.79 87.94
CA CYS A 843 -19.63 28.57 89.28
C CYS A 843 -20.12 29.68 90.22
N GLU A 844 -20.73 29.31 91.34
CA GLU A 844 -20.93 30.19 92.51
C GLU A 844 -19.60 30.48 93.23
#